data_AF-A0A2R2MNI0-F1
#
_entry.id   AF-A0A2R2MNI0-F1
#
_cell.length_a   1.000
_cell.length_b   1.000
_cell.length_c   1.000
_cell.angle_alpha   90.00
_cell.angle_beta   90.00
_cell.angle_gamma   90.00
#
_symmetry.space_group_name_H-M   'P 1'
#
loop_
_entity.id
_entity.type
_entity.pdbx_description
1 polymer ?
#
loop_
_entity_poly.entity_id
_entity_poly.type
_entity_poly.pdbx_seq_one_letter_code
_entity_poly.pdbx_strand_id
1 'polypeptide(L)'
;MTASAPTLALILGAFLLIGKSRGDSISDLLLKIQFKNEGIIKSSDRYVWKRQGCVYLEQENVTHISDSAMGWDLWDAFNYRYQQLDNGTLVPPPSGIRSAVPLGGVSTGSIELRGDGTLHEWVIMNQTPGGAAKIQVFEEAVFGMRTSVSSVSKKQSNQQKQVASQKSDEFYLNVHIPRSENEVIKMTKEIDEEIEEMRVQIGGDRLKRHLKKLPKEKSNGAQAFVLQTHPPTGLPGVQAMKYQGSHPVSRLEVQDSCVPVEAALYGYSTYYVNNLNKSATPAIAFTLVMKNPSKTNKVDAAFMLNLPLGIEKMQDRSYVEGTLESEEALTVTNDLQCMKLCSSVKECGTWTFQEDTKSCVLYTSVNLNRFNPQRSSGVKGFWQVHETGGNLNCISLVRECNVAPCGNLSICASSLNNQGVATSFGSADDVMDLWNDFAANGKFTKTAVTPESGALPNMHGAMALSTTLQPGKEKSVTLILSWYYPNRDFKRRIYGNFYKHLFADSIDVAQQMAVALPHTIGNITLMQNSLFNSSLPEFLQDIYVNSLGHIRSAFWLADGRWRQWEAYDCPDTDSVHNDGERHIPYITFFPESTKNKMLAWAKSQNAAGMIAEELRVSVLVPGDEIDVPGGRVMSDCSSMFAVYALELYRWKGEVEFVKSLWPNIKKAVQWHIDQAKEYGQPRKLETTYDYVVLTIYDFSAYTSGFHLLALRAGYELALAFGDTDFANTCQSAYRRGVEAIDKYQWNATHEYYNAYTTLNKVDSIDFRLDSKNFRSTLGKMIEAQGLVGVTENLPATPGAVMADSFYAQVVAFSVGLGPLVDPSRLIKHLKAEYEHNETPYGMLVMTGRYPYPGPAVKPFRDNCIWQMANPNWGTLNIHLEQNVTNAINVAKVTLDRWRSIENDQWNAAGITGGVGYGLEGQSFMTSHYGYYMSSWYMIFALTGQWASIPDGILKFNPKVAPPYRYPVLLPGVVGSLEAENLLAGKIQYSLELHFGQLELNTLSVNGVVYPSSNALLRAGDKVTWSSN
;
A
#
# COMPACT_ATOMS: atom_id res chain seq x y z
N MET A 1 -11.45 -26.73 -24.83
CA MET A 1 -12.67 -27.42 -25.33
C MET A 1 -13.26 -28.26 -24.20
N THR A 2 -14.61 -28.35 -24.20
CA THR A 2 -15.53 -28.95 -23.20
C THR A 2 -15.53 -28.34 -21.80
N ALA A 3 -16.31 -27.27 -21.64
CA ALA A 3 -16.74 -26.73 -20.35
C ALA A 3 -17.73 -27.71 -19.68
N SER A 4 -17.30 -28.35 -18.58
CA SER A 4 -18.19 -29.08 -17.68
C SER A 4 -18.86 -28.10 -16.72
N ALA A 5 -20.15 -28.28 -16.48
CA ALA A 5 -20.99 -27.49 -15.59
C ALA A 5 -20.62 -27.69 -14.10
N PRO A 6 -20.02 -26.67 -13.46
CA PRO A 6 -20.47 -26.26 -12.12
C PRO A 6 -20.57 -24.73 -11.98
N THR A 7 -20.69 -23.99 -13.08
CA THR A 7 -20.70 -22.51 -13.07
C THR A 7 -22.00 -21.89 -12.55
N LEU A 8 -23.08 -22.67 -12.45
CA LEU A 8 -24.40 -22.15 -12.07
C LEU A 8 -24.64 -22.11 -10.53
N ALA A 9 -23.93 -22.94 -9.75
CA ALA A 9 -24.08 -22.97 -8.29
C ALA A 9 -23.28 -21.87 -7.57
N LEU A 10 -22.20 -21.37 -8.19
CA LEU A 10 -21.41 -20.24 -7.69
C LEU A 10 -22.11 -18.89 -7.84
N ILE A 11 -23.08 -18.79 -8.76
CA ILE A 11 -23.83 -17.55 -9.00
C ILE A 11 -24.95 -17.37 -7.95
N LEU A 12 -25.47 -18.46 -7.38
CA LEU A 12 -26.55 -18.39 -6.38
C LEU A 12 -26.04 -18.27 -4.93
N GLY A 13 -24.82 -18.75 -4.63
CA GLY A 13 -24.23 -18.63 -3.28
C GLY A 13 -23.81 -17.22 -2.88
N ALA A 14 -23.48 -16.35 -3.83
CA ALA A 14 -23.10 -14.95 -3.57
C ALA A 14 -24.30 -14.01 -3.34
N PHE A 15 -25.54 -14.45 -3.60
CA PHE A 15 -26.75 -13.65 -3.37
C PHE A 15 -27.11 -13.51 -1.88
N LEU A 16 -26.52 -14.30 -1.00
CA LEU A 16 -26.90 -14.37 0.43
C LEU A 16 -26.05 -13.49 1.36
N LEU A 17 -24.85 -13.06 0.93
CA LEU A 17 -23.92 -12.29 1.76
C LEU A 17 -24.24 -10.79 1.86
N ILE A 18 -25.11 -10.28 1.00
CA ILE A 18 -25.68 -8.95 1.18
C ILE A 18 -27.12 -9.14 1.65
N GLY A 19 -27.31 -9.11 2.97
CA GLY A 19 -28.64 -9.09 3.55
C GLY A 19 -29.51 -8.05 2.84
N LYS A 20 -30.58 -8.50 2.18
CA LYS A 20 -31.70 -7.65 1.71
C LYS A 20 -31.37 -6.45 0.79
N SER A 21 -30.25 -6.36 0.07
CA SER A 21 -29.97 -5.19 -0.80
C SER A 21 -30.43 -5.32 -2.26
N ARG A 22 -31.62 -5.89 -2.52
CA ARG A 22 -32.26 -5.67 -3.83
C ARG A 22 -32.71 -4.20 -3.90
N GLY A 23 -31.81 -3.29 -4.26
CA GLY A 23 -32.14 -1.89 -4.50
C GLY A 23 -31.13 -0.81 -4.07
N ASP A 24 -30.04 -1.15 -3.39
CA ASP A 24 -29.04 -0.14 -2.95
C ASP A 24 -28.33 0.48 -4.16
N SER A 25 -28.26 1.81 -4.19
CA SER A 25 -27.48 2.54 -5.19
C SER A 25 -25.97 2.42 -4.92
N ILE A 26 -25.13 2.77 -5.92
CA ILE A 26 -23.68 2.86 -5.72
C ILE A 26 -23.32 3.78 -4.54
N SER A 27 -24.06 4.88 -4.38
CA SER A 27 -23.87 5.81 -3.27
C SER A 27 -24.15 5.15 -1.92
N ASP A 28 -25.27 4.43 -1.80
CA ASP A 28 -25.64 3.71 -0.56
C ASP A 28 -24.58 2.67 -0.17
N LEU A 29 -23.95 2.01 -1.15
CA LEU A 29 -22.88 1.06 -0.91
C LEU A 29 -21.58 1.74 -0.47
N LEU A 30 -21.19 2.85 -1.10
CA LEU A 30 -19.98 3.60 -0.74
C LEU A 30 -20.08 4.23 0.66
N LEU A 31 -21.26 4.63 1.09
CA LEU A 31 -21.49 5.17 2.44
C LEU A 31 -21.28 4.12 3.56
N LYS A 32 -21.27 2.82 3.23
CA LYS A 32 -20.99 1.73 4.19
C LYS A 32 -19.49 1.46 4.39
N ILE A 33 -18.63 2.05 3.56
CA ILE A 33 -17.17 1.95 3.71
C ILE A 33 -16.76 2.73 4.95
N GLN A 34 -15.98 2.08 5.82
CA GLN A 34 -15.46 2.70 7.03
C GLN A 34 -14.05 3.25 6.81
N PHE A 35 -13.77 4.36 7.48
CA PHE A 35 -12.47 5.01 7.50
C PHE A 35 -12.09 5.31 8.96
N LYS A 36 -10.85 5.04 9.35
CA LYS A 36 -10.34 5.25 10.72
C LYS A 36 -9.18 6.25 10.77
N ASN A 37 -8.88 6.91 9.67
CA ASN A 37 -7.87 7.96 9.53
C ASN A 37 -8.48 9.13 8.74
N GLU A 38 -7.96 10.33 8.98
CA GLU A 38 -8.34 11.52 8.22
C GLU A 38 -7.22 12.56 8.17
N GLY A 39 -7.23 13.36 7.11
CA GLY A 39 -6.39 14.54 6.96
C GLY A 39 -7.19 15.68 6.34
N ILE A 40 -7.09 16.89 6.88
CA ILE A 40 -7.69 18.09 6.26
C ILE A 40 -6.57 18.88 5.61
N ILE A 41 -6.68 19.05 4.31
CA ILE A 41 -5.74 19.78 3.47
C ILE A 41 -6.43 21.08 3.06
N LYS A 42 -5.77 22.22 3.22
CA LYS A 42 -6.29 23.54 2.84
C LYS A 42 -5.43 24.15 1.75
N SER A 43 -6.04 24.97 0.89
CA SER A 43 -5.31 25.75 -0.12
C SER A 43 -4.38 26.81 0.49
N SER A 44 -4.53 27.09 1.79
CA SER A 44 -3.64 27.98 2.56
C SER A 44 -2.43 27.26 3.14
N ASP A 45 -2.42 25.93 3.15
CA ASP A 45 -1.31 25.16 3.71
C ASP A 45 -0.05 25.39 2.88
N ARG A 46 1.12 25.26 3.52
CA ARG A 46 2.41 25.38 2.85
C ARG A 46 3.17 24.10 3.05
N TYR A 47 3.61 23.48 1.95
CA TYR A 47 4.43 22.27 1.99
C TYR A 47 5.84 22.59 1.53
N VAL A 48 6.83 22.09 2.25
CA VAL A 48 8.25 22.28 1.96
C VAL A 48 8.99 20.95 2.01
N TRP A 49 10.04 20.85 1.20
CA TRP A 49 10.95 19.71 1.20
C TRP A 49 12.13 19.98 2.12
N LYS A 50 12.44 19.02 3.00
CA LYS A 50 13.65 19.06 3.84
C LYS A 50 14.56 17.91 3.44
N ARG A 51 15.83 18.21 3.15
CA ARG A 51 16.85 17.19 2.93
C ARG A 51 17.19 16.49 4.25
N GLN A 52 17.13 15.15 4.26
CA GLN A 52 17.42 14.30 5.40
C GLN A 52 18.41 13.20 5.02
N GLY A 53 19.36 12.90 5.89
CA GLY A 53 20.37 11.86 5.64
C GLY A 53 19.84 10.45 5.88
N CYS A 54 18.87 10.00 5.09
CA CYS A 54 18.28 8.66 5.13
C CYS A 54 18.58 7.87 3.85
N VAL A 55 18.30 6.57 3.85
CA VAL A 55 18.27 5.69 2.68
C VAL A 55 16.80 5.31 2.42
N TYR A 56 15.94 6.32 2.42
CA TYR A 56 14.50 6.18 2.33
C TYR A 56 13.97 7.08 1.20
N LEU A 57 13.16 6.52 0.32
CA LEU A 57 12.66 7.21 -0.87
C LEU A 57 11.25 7.78 -0.68
N GLU A 58 11.17 9.10 -0.54
CA GLU A 58 9.93 9.88 -0.66
C GLU A 58 9.90 10.64 -2.02
N GLN A 59 10.37 10.00 -3.10
CA GLN A 59 10.93 10.69 -4.27
C GLN A 59 9.93 11.49 -5.15
N GLU A 60 9.50 12.66 -4.70
CA GLU A 60 8.82 13.66 -5.55
C GLU A 60 9.71 14.85 -5.92
N ASN A 61 11.01 14.78 -5.60
CA ASN A 61 11.96 15.87 -5.86
C ASN A 61 13.40 15.34 -5.82
N VAL A 62 13.79 14.52 -6.80
CA VAL A 62 15.17 14.03 -6.88
C VAL A 62 16.01 15.03 -7.65
N THR A 63 17.15 15.46 -7.11
CA THR A 63 18.04 16.41 -7.81
C THR A 63 19.22 15.72 -8.49
N HIS A 64 19.56 14.50 -8.07
CA HIS A 64 20.64 13.67 -8.65
C HIS A 64 20.27 12.19 -8.57
N ILE A 65 19.92 11.57 -9.71
CA ILE A 65 20.07 10.13 -9.92
C ILE A 65 21.05 10.00 -11.08
N SER A 66 22.33 9.94 -10.75
CA SER A 66 23.34 9.46 -11.70
C SER A 66 23.28 7.93 -11.68
N ASP A 67 22.76 7.35 -12.75
CA ASP A 67 22.79 5.93 -13.16
C ASP A 67 22.17 4.86 -12.24
N SER A 68 21.83 5.14 -10.98
CA SER A 68 21.16 4.17 -10.14
C SER A 68 19.64 4.32 -10.25
N ALA A 69 19.02 3.50 -11.10
CA ALA A 69 17.57 3.26 -11.09
C ALA A 69 17.08 2.61 -9.77
N MET A 70 17.81 2.76 -8.68
CA MET A 70 17.67 2.08 -7.41
C MET A 70 18.23 3.04 -6.37
N GLY A 71 17.41 3.54 -5.45
CA GLY A 71 17.84 4.43 -4.35
C GLY A 71 18.83 3.83 -3.34
N TRP A 72 19.61 2.84 -3.76
CA TRP A 72 20.59 2.05 -2.99
C TRP A 72 21.98 2.66 -2.99
N ASP A 73 22.38 3.30 -4.09
CA ASP A 73 23.81 3.52 -4.36
C ASP A 73 24.39 4.82 -3.83
N LEU A 74 23.58 5.68 -3.20
CA LEU A 74 24.07 6.93 -2.64
C LEU A 74 23.44 7.16 -1.27
N TRP A 75 24.28 7.14 -0.22
CA TRP A 75 23.99 7.84 1.02
C TRP A 75 23.91 9.35 0.70
N ASP A 76 22.82 9.78 0.08
CA ASP A 76 22.54 11.16 -0.26
C ASP A 76 21.33 11.65 0.53
N ALA A 77 21.24 12.95 0.74
CA ALA A 77 20.14 13.49 1.51
C ALA A 77 18.86 13.52 0.64
N PHE A 78 17.87 12.68 0.98
CA PHE A 78 16.57 12.65 0.30
C PHE A 78 15.65 13.76 0.83
N ASN A 79 14.78 14.23 -0.04
CA ASN A 79 13.78 15.23 0.31
C ASN A 79 12.59 14.54 0.98
N TYR A 80 12.28 14.96 2.21
CA TYR A 80 11.11 14.51 2.96
C TYR A 80 10.13 15.70 3.12
N ARG A 81 8.84 15.47 2.87
CA ARG A 81 7.82 16.54 2.82
C ARG A 81 7.33 16.90 4.22
N TYR A 82 7.28 18.20 4.51
CA TYR A 82 6.73 18.75 5.74
C TYR A 82 5.66 19.79 5.44
N GLN A 83 4.73 19.97 6.38
CA GLN A 83 3.89 21.17 6.43
C GLN A 83 4.64 22.25 7.21
N GLN A 84 4.71 23.45 6.63
CA GLN A 84 5.23 24.64 7.29
C GLN A 84 4.07 25.45 7.85
N LEU A 85 4.08 25.64 9.17
CA LEU A 85 3.12 26.51 9.86
C LEU A 85 3.50 27.99 9.68
N ASP A 86 2.56 28.91 9.96
CA ASP A 86 2.77 30.36 9.78
C ASP A 86 3.96 30.91 10.58
N ASN A 87 4.31 30.28 11.70
CA ASN A 87 5.48 30.63 12.52
C ASN A 87 6.81 30.03 12.01
N GLY A 88 6.80 29.36 10.85
CA GLY A 88 7.96 28.69 10.24
C GLY A 88 8.25 27.28 10.75
N THR A 89 7.51 26.78 11.75
CA THR A 89 7.70 25.42 12.30
C THR A 89 7.34 24.36 11.26
N LEU A 90 8.16 23.31 11.18
CA LEU A 90 7.89 22.16 10.32
C LEU A 90 7.23 21.04 11.13
N VAL A 91 6.10 20.54 10.65
CA VAL A 91 5.37 19.43 11.24
C VAL A 91 5.09 18.36 10.18
N PRO A 92 4.88 17.08 10.57
CA PRO A 92 4.36 16.07 9.65
C PRO A 92 3.07 16.59 8.98
N PRO A 93 2.95 16.47 7.65
CA PRO A 93 1.78 16.97 6.93
C PRO A 93 0.54 16.10 7.27
N PRO A 94 -0.68 16.58 6.96
CA PRO A 94 -1.89 15.78 7.11
C PRO A 94 -1.83 14.46 6.32
N SER A 95 -2.56 13.45 6.79
CA SER A 95 -2.69 12.15 6.10
C SER A 95 -3.14 12.34 4.65
N GLY A 96 -2.56 11.55 3.73
CA GLY A 96 -2.83 11.64 2.30
C GLY A 96 -1.89 12.54 1.52
N ILE A 97 -0.99 13.29 2.17
CA ILE A 97 -0.04 14.19 1.48
C ILE A 97 1.28 13.49 1.10
N ARG A 98 1.86 12.66 1.97
CA ARG A 98 3.12 11.92 1.71
C ARG A 98 2.89 10.63 0.92
N SER A 99 1.82 9.93 1.27
CA SER A 99 1.32 8.74 0.59
C SER A 99 -0.20 8.65 0.76
N ALA A 100 -0.83 7.87 -0.11
CA ALA A 100 -2.26 7.57 -0.05
C ALA A 100 -2.50 6.10 -0.38
N VAL A 101 -3.76 5.66 -0.31
CA VAL A 101 -4.10 4.28 -0.69
C VAL A 101 -3.67 4.03 -2.15
N PRO A 102 -2.88 2.98 -2.44
CA PRO A 102 -2.56 2.61 -3.81
C PRO A 102 -3.82 2.06 -4.49
N LEU A 103 -4.21 2.67 -5.60
CA LEU A 103 -5.39 2.30 -6.40
C LEU A 103 -4.94 1.63 -7.70
N GLY A 104 -5.28 0.36 -7.83
CA GLY A 104 -5.16 -0.47 -9.02
C GLY A 104 -5.40 -1.92 -8.62
N GLY A 105 -5.85 -2.75 -9.56
CA GLY A 105 -6.01 -4.18 -9.27
C GLY A 105 -4.70 -4.82 -8.81
N VAL A 106 -4.80 -5.88 -8.01
CA VAL A 106 -3.66 -6.67 -7.53
C VAL A 106 -2.76 -7.04 -8.69
N SER A 107 -1.46 -6.74 -8.60
CA SER A 107 -0.42 -7.01 -9.60
C SER A 107 -0.51 -6.24 -10.93
N THR A 108 -1.40 -5.24 -11.04
CA THR A 108 -1.64 -4.52 -12.31
C THR A 108 -0.94 -3.16 -12.44
N GLY A 109 -0.21 -2.75 -11.40
CA GLY A 109 0.23 -1.36 -11.21
C GLY A 109 -0.80 -0.55 -10.42
N SER A 110 -0.43 0.64 -9.95
CA SER A 110 -1.27 1.50 -9.11
C SER A 110 -1.04 2.98 -9.37
N ILE A 111 -1.97 3.81 -8.87
CA ILE A 111 -1.91 5.28 -8.77
C ILE A 111 -2.45 5.66 -7.38
N GLU A 112 -1.90 6.69 -6.75
CA GLU A 112 -2.41 7.28 -5.51
C GLU A 112 -3.35 8.45 -5.81
N LEU A 113 -4.56 8.46 -5.23
CA LEU A 113 -5.38 9.68 -5.11
C LEU A 113 -5.08 10.33 -3.76
N ARG A 114 -4.32 11.42 -3.78
CA ARG A 114 -3.81 12.10 -2.58
C ARG A 114 -4.79 13.09 -1.98
N GLY A 115 -4.52 13.49 -0.74
CA GLY A 115 -5.41 14.34 0.06
C GLY A 115 -5.58 15.77 -0.47
N ASP A 116 -4.63 16.24 -1.29
CA ASP A 116 -4.71 17.50 -2.02
C ASP A 116 -5.38 17.37 -3.40
N GLY A 117 -5.89 16.19 -3.75
CA GLY A 117 -6.62 15.91 -5.01
C GLY A 117 -5.74 15.57 -6.20
N THR A 118 -4.44 15.44 -5.99
CA THR A 118 -3.47 15.09 -7.02
C THR A 118 -3.43 13.57 -7.24
N LEU A 119 -2.97 13.17 -8.43
CA LEU A 119 -2.71 11.76 -8.77
C LEU A 119 -1.20 11.50 -8.81
N HIS A 120 -0.71 10.66 -7.91
CA HIS A 120 0.72 10.40 -7.71
C HIS A 120 1.08 8.91 -7.86
N GLU A 121 2.38 8.61 -7.86
CA GLU A 121 2.94 7.24 -7.92
C GLU A 121 2.38 6.38 -9.06
N TRP A 122 2.50 6.86 -10.28
CA TRP A 122 2.07 6.12 -11.47
C TRP A 122 3.01 4.94 -11.75
N VAL A 123 2.64 3.74 -11.29
CA VAL A 123 3.41 2.50 -11.53
C VAL A 123 2.74 1.56 -12.54
N ILE A 124 1.81 2.08 -13.33
CA ILE A 124 1.01 1.32 -14.31
C ILE A 124 1.76 0.96 -15.60
N MET A 125 2.83 1.69 -15.94
CA MET A 125 3.55 1.51 -17.22
C MET A 125 4.55 0.34 -17.23
N ASN A 126 4.65 -0.43 -16.14
CA ASN A 126 5.38 -1.71 -16.04
C ASN A 126 6.84 -1.68 -16.47
N GLN A 127 7.52 -0.55 -16.29
CA GLN A 127 8.94 -0.38 -16.58
C GLN A 127 9.79 -0.91 -15.42
N THR A 128 10.93 -1.54 -15.73
CA THR A 128 11.90 -2.03 -14.74
C THR A 128 13.04 -1.03 -14.53
N PRO A 129 13.58 -0.92 -13.30
CA PRO A 129 13.10 -1.53 -12.05
C PRO A 129 11.71 -1.08 -11.67
N GLY A 130 10.93 -2.05 -11.17
CA GLY A 130 9.53 -1.84 -10.81
C GLY A 130 9.40 -0.66 -9.87
N GLY A 131 8.91 0.47 -10.39
CA GLY A 131 8.53 1.62 -9.60
C GLY A 131 9.65 2.23 -8.74
N ALA A 132 10.91 2.17 -9.15
CA ALA A 132 12.04 2.56 -8.30
C ALA A 132 12.09 4.03 -7.83
N ALA A 133 11.02 4.80 -8.07
CA ALA A 133 10.80 6.10 -7.47
C ALA A 133 9.35 6.59 -7.64
N LYS A 134 8.87 7.47 -6.73
CA LYS A 134 7.63 8.27 -6.88
C LYS A 134 7.75 9.36 -7.99
N ILE A 135 8.44 9.08 -9.09
CA ILE A 135 8.97 10.09 -10.03
C ILE A 135 8.00 10.55 -11.12
N GLN A 136 6.91 9.82 -11.36
CA GLN A 136 5.94 10.19 -12.38
C GLN A 136 4.87 11.07 -11.75
N VAL A 137 5.06 12.38 -11.87
CA VAL A 137 4.10 13.41 -11.45
C VAL A 137 3.48 14.03 -12.70
N PHE A 138 2.16 13.94 -12.80
CA PHE A 138 1.38 14.57 -13.87
C PHE A 138 0.53 15.67 -13.24
N GLU A 139 1.12 16.85 -13.01
CA GLU A 139 0.48 17.96 -12.27
C GLU A 139 -0.88 18.36 -12.87
N GLU A 140 -1.02 18.28 -14.20
CA GLU A 140 -2.24 18.63 -14.93
C GLU A 140 -3.26 17.47 -15.02
N ALA A 141 -3.01 16.34 -14.36
CA ALA A 141 -4.02 15.30 -14.15
C ALA A 141 -5.01 15.75 -13.07
N VAL A 142 -6.14 16.31 -13.51
CA VAL A 142 -7.08 17.02 -12.62
C VAL A 142 -8.50 16.47 -12.75
N PHE A 143 -9.20 16.47 -11.61
CA PHE A 143 -10.65 16.33 -11.56
C PHE A 143 -11.30 17.70 -11.55
N GLY A 144 -12.29 17.94 -12.41
CA GLY A 144 -13.07 19.17 -12.44
C GLY A 144 -14.48 18.97 -11.91
N MET A 145 -15.00 19.95 -11.18
CA MET A 145 -16.42 20.04 -10.85
C MET A 145 -16.98 21.38 -11.25
N ARG A 146 -18.15 21.38 -11.87
CA ARG A 146 -18.93 22.58 -12.18
C ARG A 146 -20.32 22.46 -11.59
N THR A 147 -20.82 23.54 -11.01
CA THR A 147 -22.20 23.62 -10.49
C THR A 147 -22.89 24.89 -10.98
N SER A 148 -24.20 24.83 -11.18
CA SER A 148 -25.04 25.99 -11.50
C SER A 148 -26.39 25.82 -10.82
N VAL A 149 -26.79 26.83 -10.04
CA VAL A 149 -28.05 26.81 -9.28
C VAL A 149 -29.15 27.45 -10.11
N SER A 150 -30.29 26.78 -10.25
CA SER A 150 -31.48 27.34 -10.88
C SER A 150 -32.75 27.10 -10.04
N SER A 151 -33.65 28.07 -10.05
CA SER A 151 -34.91 27.99 -9.30
C SER A 151 -35.89 27.03 -9.97
N VAL A 152 -36.55 26.17 -9.17
CA VAL A 152 -37.65 25.35 -9.68
C VAL A 152 -38.87 26.25 -9.85
N SER A 153 -39.26 26.57 -11.08
CA SER A 153 -40.42 27.43 -11.33
C SER A 153 -41.71 26.80 -10.79
N LYS A 154 -42.42 27.47 -9.88
CA LYS A 154 -43.81 27.16 -9.50
C LYS A 154 -44.76 27.44 -10.68
N LYS A 155 -44.75 26.59 -11.71
CA LYS A 155 -45.77 26.59 -12.77
C LYS A 155 -46.14 25.16 -13.11
N GLN A 156 -46.90 24.53 -12.21
CA GLN A 156 -47.94 23.52 -12.50
C GLN A 156 -48.54 23.00 -11.18
N SER A 157 -49.41 23.80 -10.55
CA SER A 157 -50.40 23.29 -9.60
C SER A 157 -51.57 24.27 -9.45
N ASN A 158 -52.10 24.75 -10.58
CA ASN A 158 -53.42 25.42 -10.63
C ASN A 158 -54.34 24.63 -11.54
N GLN A 159 -54.64 23.40 -11.14
CA GLN A 159 -55.84 22.67 -11.54
C GLN A 159 -56.00 21.49 -10.57
N GLN A 160 -56.39 21.79 -9.33
CA GLN A 160 -57.36 21.01 -8.56
C GLN A 160 -57.46 21.55 -7.14
N LYS A 161 -58.71 21.68 -6.69
CA LYS A 161 -59.21 21.92 -5.33
C LYS A 161 -59.44 23.37 -4.91
N GLN A 162 -60.49 23.93 -5.52
CA GLN A 162 -61.59 24.51 -4.74
C GLN A 162 -62.16 23.47 -3.75
N VAL A 163 -62.75 23.97 -2.66
CA VAL A 163 -63.44 23.26 -1.56
C VAL A 163 -62.54 22.90 -0.37
N ALA A 164 -62.43 23.82 0.59
CA ALA A 164 -63.12 23.71 1.88
C ALA A 164 -62.66 24.85 2.82
N SER A 165 -63.60 25.72 3.15
CA SER A 165 -63.53 26.70 4.23
C SER A 165 -63.60 26.03 5.60
N GLN A 166 -62.80 26.47 6.58
CA GLN A 166 -63.26 26.91 7.92
C GLN A 166 -62.08 27.23 8.86
N LYS A 167 -62.14 28.43 9.47
CA LYS A 167 -61.81 28.87 10.86
C LYS A 167 -60.59 28.24 11.58
N SER A 168 -59.74 28.96 12.33
CA SER A 168 -60.02 29.98 13.35
C SER A 168 -58.75 30.73 13.81
N ASP A 169 -58.94 32.00 14.13
CA ASP A 169 -58.45 32.79 15.30
C ASP A 169 -56.95 33.04 15.58
N GLU A 170 -56.62 34.34 15.45
CA GLU A 170 -55.83 35.26 16.29
C GLU A 170 -54.80 34.73 17.31
N PHE A 171 -53.61 35.37 17.36
CA PHE A 171 -53.22 36.23 18.49
C PHE A 171 -52.03 37.16 18.12
N TYR A 172 -52.14 38.41 18.59
CA TYR A 172 -51.19 39.53 18.46
C TYR A 172 -50.00 39.39 19.44
N LEU A 173 -48.84 39.98 19.08
CA LEU A 173 -48.21 41.00 19.94
C LEU A 173 -47.21 41.89 19.16
N ASN A 174 -47.51 43.19 19.14
CA ASN A 174 -46.59 44.27 18.82
C ASN A 174 -45.86 44.71 20.10
N VAL A 175 -44.56 45.03 20.02
CA VAL A 175 -43.96 46.08 20.85
C VAL A 175 -42.98 46.91 20.01
N HIS A 176 -43.36 48.18 19.81
CA HIS A 176 -42.53 49.35 19.51
C HIS A 176 -42.20 49.97 20.91
N ILE A 177 -41.12 50.72 21.21
CA ILE A 177 -40.71 52.08 20.79
C ILE A 177 -39.22 52.34 21.27
N PRO A 178 -38.58 53.55 21.28
CA PRO A 178 -37.42 53.89 20.42
C PRO A 178 -36.19 54.58 21.11
N ARG A 179 -35.19 54.93 20.27
CA ARG A 179 -34.19 56.04 20.32
C ARG A 179 -33.30 56.24 21.57
N SER A 180 -31.97 56.27 21.35
CA SER A 180 -31.24 57.53 21.04
C SER A 180 -29.74 57.29 20.77
N GLU A 181 -29.23 57.91 19.71
CA GLU A 181 -27.80 58.14 19.44
C GLU A 181 -27.22 59.19 20.39
N ASN A 182 -25.99 58.93 20.89
CA ASN A 182 -24.87 59.87 21.07
C ASN A 182 -24.08 59.55 22.34
N GLU A 183 -22.94 58.85 22.19
CA GLU A 183 -21.67 59.13 22.91
C GLU A 183 -20.53 58.15 22.57
N VAL A 184 -20.32 57.76 21.30
CA VAL A 184 -19.11 56.97 20.93
C VAL A 184 -18.41 57.46 19.65
N ILE A 185 -18.93 58.48 18.95
CA ILE A 185 -18.31 59.04 17.72
C ILE A 185 -17.31 60.17 18.06
N LYS A 186 -16.44 59.99 19.05
CA LYS A 186 -15.38 60.98 19.33
C LYS A 186 -14.03 60.43 19.81
N MET A 187 -13.77 59.12 19.66
CA MET A 187 -12.45 58.51 19.95
C MET A 187 -11.96 57.56 18.85
N THR A 188 -12.40 57.74 17.60
CA THR A 188 -12.01 56.85 16.49
C THR A 188 -11.70 57.65 15.22
N LYS A 189 -10.98 58.77 15.38
CA LYS A 189 -10.50 59.56 14.23
C LYS A 189 -9.08 60.09 14.34
N GLU A 190 -8.35 59.74 15.41
CA GLU A 190 -6.93 60.11 15.59
C GLU A 190 -6.00 58.88 15.64
N ILE A 191 -6.51 57.66 15.42
CA ILE A 191 -5.70 56.43 15.37
C ILE A 191 -5.54 55.89 13.93
N ASP A 192 -6.39 56.32 12.98
CA ASP A 192 -6.35 55.84 11.59
C ASP A 192 -5.35 56.61 10.68
N GLU A 193 -4.80 57.75 11.13
CA GLU A 193 -3.81 58.50 10.34
C GLU A 193 -2.34 58.13 10.66
N GLU A 194 -2.05 57.53 11.83
CA GLU A 194 -0.70 57.03 12.15
C GLU A 194 -0.43 55.58 11.69
N ILE A 195 -1.47 54.79 11.41
CA ILE A 195 -1.31 53.39 10.94
C ILE A 195 -0.95 53.32 9.45
N GLU A 196 -1.27 54.36 8.67
CA GLU A 196 -1.09 54.33 7.22
C GLU A 196 0.27 54.89 6.75
N GLU A 197 0.99 55.64 7.58
CA GLU A 197 2.39 56.02 7.29
C GLU A 197 3.41 54.92 7.64
N MET A 198 3.10 53.99 8.56
CA MET A 198 3.98 52.85 8.88
C MET A 198 3.95 51.70 7.86
N ARG A 199 2.97 51.68 6.93
CA ARG A 199 2.86 50.62 5.90
C ARG A 199 3.68 50.89 4.63
N VAL A 200 4.38 52.02 4.53
CA VAL A 200 5.09 52.42 3.31
C VAL A 200 6.55 51.97 3.25
N GLN A 201 7.13 51.37 4.32
CA GLN A 201 8.58 51.14 4.36
C GLN A 201 9.09 49.69 4.42
N ILE A 202 8.26 48.65 4.26
CA ILE A 202 8.76 47.26 4.17
C ILE A 202 8.09 46.50 3.00
N GLY A 203 8.81 46.50 1.86
CA GLY A 203 8.82 45.52 0.77
C GLY A 203 7.57 44.70 0.47
N GLY A 204 6.66 45.23 -0.34
CA GLY A 204 5.46 44.50 -0.84
C GLY A 204 5.05 44.82 -2.27
N ASP A 205 5.95 45.35 -3.11
CA ASP A 205 5.54 46.04 -4.35
C ASP A 205 5.55 45.19 -5.64
N ARG A 206 5.66 43.86 -5.54
CA ARG A 206 5.50 42.95 -6.70
C ARG A 206 4.23 42.09 -6.71
N LEU A 207 3.47 42.01 -5.62
CA LEU A 207 2.31 41.11 -5.54
C LEU A 207 0.95 41.77 -5.89
N LYS A 208 0.83 43.10 -5.81
CA LYS A 208 -0.47 43.78 -6.01
C LYS A 208 -0.77 44.23 -7.44
N ARG A 209 0.19 44.15 -8.38
CA ARG A 209 -0.02 44.57 -9.78
C ARG A 209 -0.51 43.47 -10.73
N HIS A 210 -0.69 42.24 -10.28
CA HIS A 210 -1.26 41.14 -11.10
C HIS A 210 -2.68 40.68 -10.70
N LEU A 211 -3.28 41.24 -9.64
CA LEU A 211 -4.65 40.89 -9.20
C LEU A 211 -5.77 41.77 -9.82
N LYS A 212 -5.47 42.57 -10.84
CA LYS A 212 -6.47 43.33 -11.59
C LYS A 212 -6.35 43.08 -13.10
N LYS A 213 -6.98 41.97 -13.53
CA LYS A 213 -7.74 41.77 -14.77
C LYS A 213 -7.80 40.27 -15.11
N LEU A 214 -8.45 39.49 -14.25
CA LEU A 214 -9.21 38.35 -14.76
C LEU A 214 -10.53 38.93 -15.28
N PRO A 215 -11.00 38.55 -16.49
CA PRO A 215 -12.30 38.99 -16.96
C PRO A 215 -13.34 38.59 -15.92
N LYS A 216 -14.09 39.56 -15.39
CA LYS A 216 -15.39 39.27 -14.79
C LYS A 216 -16.31 38.83 -15.92
N GLU A 217 -16.21 37.59 -16.35
CA GLU A 217 -17.25 36.99 -17.18
C GLU A 217 -18.55 37.01 -16.38
N LYS A 218 -19.56 37.65 -16.95
CA LYS A 218 -20.94 37.51 -16.52
C LYS A 218 -21.37 36.06 -16.79
N SER A 219 -21.14 35.13 -15.88
CA SER A 219 -21.73 33.80 -15.94
C SER A 219 -23.03 33.76 -15.12
N ASN A 220 -24.00 32.98 -15.58
CA ASN A 220 -25.35 32.81 -15.00
C ASN A 220 -25.34 32.09 -13.62
N GLY A 221 -24.54 32.52 -12.65
CA GLY A 221 -24.44 31.88 -11.34
C GLY A 221 -23.82 30.46 -11.37
N ALA A 222 -23.09 30.13 -12.43
CA ALA A 222 -22.35 28.87 -12.56
C ALA A 222 -20.90 29.04 -12.07
N GLN A 223 -20.40 28.06 -11.33
CA GLN A 223 -19.04 28.03 -10.79
C GLN A 223 -18.35 26.72 -11.18
N ALA A 224 -17.07 26.78 -11.53
CA ALA A 224 -16.25 25.63 -11.84
C ALA A 224 -14.91 25.72 -11.10
N PHE A 225 -14.44 24.58 -10.61
CA PHE A 225 -13.19 24.45 -9.87
C PHE A 225 -12.64 23.04 -10.03
N VAL A 226 -11.32 22.91 -9.96
CA VAL A 226 -10.67 21.61 -9.86
C VAL A 226 -10.74 21.11 -8.43
N LEU A 227 -10.92 19.81 -8.24
CA LEU A 227 -10.92 19.16 -6.93
C LEU A 227 -9.49 18.99 -6.42
N GLN A 228 -8.76 20.10 -6.33
CA GLN A 228 -7.41 20.21 -5.81
C GLN A 228 -7.25 21.45 -4.94
N THR A 229 -6.50 21.35 -3.85
CA THR A 229 -6.21 22.50 -2.98
C THR A 229 -5.03 23.34 -3.47
N HIS A 230 -4.11 22.71 -4.20
CA HIS A 230 -2.92 23.35 -4.78
C HIS A 230 -2.85 23.04 -6.28
N PRO A 231 -3.81 23.55 -7.08
CA PRO A 231 -3.87 23.22 -8.49
C PRO A 231 -2.71 23.84 -9.29
N PRO A 232 -2.42 23.31 -10.50
CA PRO A 232 -1.52 23.95 -11.44
C PRO A 232 -1.89 25.41 -11.70
N THR A 233 -0.87 26.22 -12.02
CA THR A 233 -1.04 27.67 -12.20
C THR A 233 -2.13 27.98 -13.23
N GLY A 234 -3.14 28.76 -12.84
CA GLY A 234 -4.23 29.20 -13.73
C GLY A 234 -5.56 28.47 -13.53
N LEU A 235 -5.56 27.30 -12.89
CA LEU A 235 -6.78 26.55 -12.57
C LEU A 235 -7.34 26.95 -11.19
N PRO A 236 -8.66 27.18 -11.04
CA PRO A 236 -9.27 27.52 -9.75
C PRO A 236 -9.48 26.27 -8.90
N GLY A 237 -8.79 26.16 -7.76
CA GLY A 237 -8.90 25.04 -6.82
C GLY A 237 -9.98 25.24 -5.77
N VAL A 238 -10.21 24.20 -4.96
CA VAL A 238 -11.09 24.23 -3.78
C VAL A 238 -10.35 24.74 -2.55
N GLN A 239 -11.08 25.36 -1.62
CA GLN A 239 -10.52 25.90 -0.37
C GLN A 239 -9.92 24.82 0.54
N ALA A 240 -10.58 23.68 0.69
CA ALA A 240 -10.10 22.57 1.50
C ALA A 240 -10.72 21.24 1.08
N MET A 241 -10.04 20.16 1.43
CA MET A 241 -10.53 18.79 1.29
C MET A 241 -10.20 17.97 2.54
N LYS A 242 -11.14 17.11 2.92
CA LYS A 242 -10.94 16.08 3.93
C LYS A 242 -10.64 14.76 3.22
N TYR A 243 -9.43 14.25 3.39
CA TYR A 243 -8.97 12.95 2.93
C TYR A 243 -9.24 11.87 3.96
N GLN A 244 -9.62 10.69 3.49
CA GLN A 244 -9.72 9.46 4.28
C GLN A 244 -9.32 8.27 3.41
N GLY A 245 -8.50 7.37 3.95
CA GLY A 245 -8.05 6.17 3.22
C GLY A 245 -8.41 4.87 3.94
N SER A 246 -8.86 3.88 3.18
CA SER A 246 -9.21 2.55 3.68
C SER A 246 -9.05 1.56 2.54
N HIS A 247 -7.90 0.88 2.46
CA HIS A 247 -7.55 0.08 1.27
C HIS A 247 -8.67 -0.89 0.84
N PRO A 248 -9.01 -0.96 -0.47
CA PRO A 248 -8.45 -0.24 -1.63
C PRO A 248 -9.26 1.03 -2.03
N VAL A 249 -9.70 1.85 -1.05
CA VAL A 249 -10.56 3.02 -1.26
C VAL A 249 -9.91 4.30 -0.71
N SER A 250 -9.80 5.33 -1.53
CA SER A 250 -9.54 6.73 -1.11
C SER A 250 -10.83 7.54 -1.20
N ARG A 251 -11.05 8.46 -0.25
CA ARG A 251 -12.18 9.40 -0.23
C ARG A 251 -11.69 10.82 -0.02
N LEU A 252 -12.14 11.74 -0.87
CA LEU A 252 -11.94 13.18 -0.76
C LEU A 252 -13.29 13.87 -0.59
N GLU A 253 -13.55 14.44 0.57
CA GLU A 253 -14.72 15.25 0.84
C GLU A 253 -14.40 16.73 0.64
N VAL A 254 -15.16 17.40 -0.22
CA VAL A 254 -14.94 18.81 -0.57
C VAL A 254 -15.43 19.71 0.56
N GLN A 255 -14.55 20.57 1.08
CA GLN A 255 -14.86 21.53 2.13
C GLN A 255 -14.67 22.95 1.59
N ASP A 256 -15.66 23.42 0.84
CA ASP A 256 -15.64 24.76 0.24
C ASP A 256 -17.06 25.36 0.23
N SER A 257 -17.20 26.50 0.93
CA SER A 257 -18.47 27.20 1.10
C SER A 257 -19.08 27.76 -0.20
N CYS A 258 -18.27 27.90 -1.26
CA CYS A 258 -18.75 28.29 -2.58
C CYS A 258 -19.49 27.15 -3.29
N VAL A 259 -19.29 25.90 -2.87
CA VAL A 259 -19.88 24.73 -3.50
C VAL A 259 -21.32 24.52 -2.99
N PRO A 260 -22.35 24.62 -3.85
CA PRO A 260 -23.75 24.57 -3.41
C PRO A 260 -24.25 23.15 -3.09
N VAL A 261 -23.38 22.13 -3.14
CA VAL A 261 -23.70 20.72 -2.90
C VAL A 261 -22.69 20.12 -1.92
N GLU A 262 -23.13 19.15 -1.11
CA GLU A 262 -22.23 18.27 -0.38
C GLU A 262 -21.61 17.31 -1.41
N ALA A 263 -20.27 17.23 -1.51
CA ALA A 263 -19.59 16.43 -2.53
C ALA A 263 -18.44 15.61 -1.95
N ALA A 264 -18.37 14.33 -2.33
CA ALA A 264 -17.27 13.44 -2.00
C ALA A 264 -16.85 12.61 -3.22
N LEU A 265 -15.55 12.64 -3.56
CA LEU A 265 -14.94 11.83 -4.59
C LEU A 265 -14.35 10.56 -3.97
N TYR A 266 -14.79 9.40 -4.44
CA TYR A 266 -14.25 8.10 -4.08
C TYR A 266 -13.40 7.55 -5.22
N GLY A 267 -12.17 7.14 -4.94
CA GLY A 267 -11.35 6.32 -5.84
C GLY A 267 -11.21 4.91 -5.28
N TYR A 268 -11.56 3.88 -6.04
CA TYR A 268 -11.48 2.50 -5.58
C TYR A 268 -11.20 1.49 -6.69
N SER A 269 -10.54 0.38 -6.33
CA SER A 269 -10.13 -0.70 -7.23
C SER A 269 -10.76 -2.03 -6.86
N THR A 270 -10.65 -3.04 -7.72
CA THR A 270 -11.14 -4.39 -7.40
C THR A 270 -10.26 -5.08 -6.35
N TYR A 271 -10.88 -5.66 -5.32
CA TYR A 271 -10.20 -6.51 -4.36
C TYR A 271 -11.15 -7.63 -3.91
N TYR A 272 -10.86 -8.85 -4.36
CA TYR A 272 -11.69 -10.03 -4.14
C TYR A 272 -10.90 -11.08 -3.39
N VAL A 273 -11.28 -11.31 -2.14
CA VAL A 273 -10.68 -12.35 -1.29
C VAL A 273 -10.73 -13.70 -2.01
N ASN A 274 -9.58 -14.38 -2.07
CA ASN A 274 -9.40 -15.68 -2.71
C ASN A 274 -9.78 -15.71 -4.20
N ASN A 275 -9.65 -14.58 -4.91
CA ASN A 275 -9.86 -14.52 -6.36
C ASN A 275 -8.86 -13.56 -7.01
N LEU A 276 -7.68 -14.07 -7.33
CA LEU A 276 -6.61 -13.29 -7.99
C LEU A 276 -7.04 -12.73 -9.35
N ASN A 277 -7.74 -13.50 -10.19
CA ASN A 277 -8.18 -13.05 -11.52
C ASN A 277 -9.09 -11.82 -11.44
N LYS A 278 -10.13 -11.86 -10.60
CA LYS A 278 -11.03 -10.70 -10.44
C LYS A 278 -10.34 -9.53 -9.75
N SER A 279 -9.37 -9.80 -8.87
CA SER A 279 -8.59 -8.75 -8.20
C SER A 279 -7.57 -8.10 -9.14
N ALA A 280 -7.12 -8.80 -10.18
CA ALA A 280 -6.17 -8.31 -11.19
C ALA A 280 -6.85 -7.51 -12.31
N THR A 281 -7.80 -6.63 -11.95
CA THR A 281 -8.45 -5.72 -12.90
C THR A 281 -7.67 -4.39 -12.96
N PRO A 282 -7.04 -4.04 -14.09
CA PRO A 282 -6.21 -2.84 -14.23
C PRO A 282 -7.04 -1.55 -14.38
N ALA A 283 -7.81 -1.20 -13.35
CA ALA A 283 -8.67 -0.02 -13.36
C ALA A 283 -8.98 0.56 -11.97
N ILE A 284 -9.37 1.83 -11.97
CA ILE A 284 -9.84 2.61 -10.83
C ILE A 284 -11.19 3.22 -11.20
N ALA A 285 -12.19 3.05 -10.34
CA ALA A 285 -13.45 3.79 -10.44
C ALA A 285 -13.39 5.05 -9.57
N PHE A 286 -13.61 6.20 -10.21
CA PHE A 286 -13.77 7.50 -9.58
C PHE A 286 -15.25 7.86 -9.53
N THR A 287 -15.86 7.75 -8.35
CA THR A 287 -17.27 8.06 -8.14
C THR A 287 -17.42 9.34 -7.35
N LEU A 288 -18.00 10.36 -7.97
CA LEU A 288 -18.38 11.59 -7.32
C LEU A 288 -19.81 11.46 -6.79
N VAL A 289 -19.96 11.40 -5.47
CA VAL A 289 -21.25 11.44 -4.76
C VAL A 289 -21.58 12.88 -4.44
N MET A 290 -22.76 13.35 -4.83
CA MET A 290 -23.24 14.71 -4.63
C MET A 290 -24.62 14.70 -4.01
N LYS A 291 -24.84 15.55 -3.00
CA LYS A 291 -26.14 15.78 -2.39
C LYS A 291 -26.50 17.25 -2.42
N ASN A 292 -27.70 17.56 -2.91
CA ASN A 292 -28.22 18.92 -2.95
C ASN A 292 -28.93 19.24 -1.64
N PRO A 293 -28.36 20.06 -0.74
CA PRO A 293 -28.99 20.41 0.53
C PRO A 293 -30.17 21.40 0.34
N SER A 294 -30.28 22.06 -0.82
CA SER A 294 -31.38 22.97 -1.10
C SER A 294 -32.71 22.24 -1.14
N LYS A 295 -33.75 22.83 -0.54
CA LYS A 295 -35.13 22.33 -0.60
C LYS A 295 -35.93 22.88 -1.78
N THR A 296 -35.41 23.88 -2.50
CA THR A 296 -36.16 24.62 -3.51
C THR A 296 -35.47 24.73 -4.86
N ASN A 297 -34.14 24.71 -4.90
CA ASN A 297 -33.38 24.93 -6.11
C ASN A 297 -32.81 23.62 -6.61
N LYS A 298 -32.83 23.43 -7.94
CA LYS A 298 -32.08 22.35 -8.58
C LYS A 298 -30.66 22.83 -8.82
N VAL A 299 -29.72 21.89 -8.86
CA VAL A 299 -28.32 22.15 -9.17
C VAL A 299 -27.94 21.34 -10.41
N ASP A 300 -27.55 22.02 -11.47
CA ASP A 300 -26.90 21.38 -12.62
C ASP A 300 -25.42 21.20 -12.28
N ALA A 301 -24.92 19.97 -12.35
CA ALA A 301 -23.56 19.61 -11.98
C ALA A 301 -22.85 18.91 -13.14
N ALA A 302 -21.54 19.12 -13.26
CA ALA A 302 -20.69 18.37 -14.17
C ALA A 302 -19.40 17.93 -13.49
N PHE A 303 -18.92 16.74 -13.84
CA PHE A 303 -17.71 16.11 -13.31
C PHE A 303 -16.76 15.74 -14.46
N MET A 304 -15.51 16.16 -14.36
CA MET A 304 -14.48 15.99 -15.39
C MET A 304 -13.28 15.21 -14.84
N LEU A 305 -12.65 14.40 -15.68
CA LEU A 305 -11.27 13.94 -15.51
C LEU A 305 -10.45 14.33 -16.76
N ASN A 306 -9.32 15.00 -16.54
CA ASN A 306 -8.33 15.34 -17.56
C ASN A 306 -7.01 14.60 -17.29
N LEU A 307 -6.35 14.11 -18.35
CA LEU A 307 -5.06 13.41 -18.26
C LEU A 307 -4.03 13.98 -19.26
N PRO A 308 -2.82 14.40 -18.80
CA PRO A 308 -1.78 15.02 -19.62
C PRO A 308 -0.70 14.02 -20.12
N LEU A 309 -1.11 12.84 -20.59
CA LEU A 309 -0.20 11.70 -20.83
C LEU A 309 0.62 11.76 -22.14
N GLY A 310 0.57 12.90 -22.86
CA GLY A 310 1.39 13.15 -24.04
C GLY A 310 2.85 13.52 -23.72
N ILE A 311 3.10 14.12 -22.54
CA ILE A 311 4.42 14.58 -22.09
C ILE A 311 4.70 14.09 -20.68
N GLU A 312 5.86 13.48 -20.49
CA GLU A 312 6.39 13.04 -19.21
C GLU A 312 7.48 14.04 -18.79
N LYS A 313 7.13 14.97 -17.88
CA LYS A 313 8.06 15.96 -17.32
C LYS A 313 9.06 15.30 -16.37
N MET A 314 10.28 15.84 -16.30
CA MET A 314 11.37 15.33 -15.46
C MET A 314 11.75 13.87 -15.76
N GLN A 315 11.69 13.50 -17.03
CA GLN A 315 11.88 12.13 -17.51
C GLN A 315 12.74 12.13 -18.77
N ASP A 316 13.57 11.10 -18.92
CA ASP A 316 14.53 10.93 -19.98
C ASP A 316 14.48 9.52 -20.57
N ARG A 317 14.26 9.45 -21.88
CA ARG A 317 14.22 8.20 -22.66
C ARG A 317 15.46 8.02 -23.54
N SER A 318 16.55 8.77 -23.31
CA SER A 318 17.83 8.56 -24.00
C SER A 318 18.67 7.41 -23.44
N TYR A 319 18.19 6.70 -22.42
CA TYR A 319 18.99 5.76 -21.62
C TYR A 319 19.28 4.40 -22.29
N VAL A 320 19.13 4.29 -23.60
CA VAL A 320 19.42 3.08 -24.37
C VAL A 320 20.04 3.49 -25.70
N GLU A 321 20.99 2.71 -26.22
CA GLU A 321 21.49 2.76 -27.62
C GLU A 321 20.34 2.41 -28.59
N GLY A 322 19.25 3.18 -28.58
CA GLY A 322 18.21 3.11 -29.59
C GLY A 322 18.76 3.65 -30.91
N THR A 323 18.22 3.16 -32.03
CA THR A 323 18.56 3.72 -33.34
C THR A 323 17.96 5.12 -33.45
N LEU A 324 18.84 6.11 -33.47
CA LEU A 324 18.48 7.51 -33.71
C LEU A 324 17.73 7.63 -35.03
N GLU A 325 16.72 8.49 -35.07
CA GLU A 325 16.07 8.84 -36.34
C GLU A 325 16.98 9.75 -37.19
N SER A 326 17.86 10.54 -36.56
CA SER A 326 18.90 11.37 -37.19
C SER A 326 20.17 11.47 -36.32
N GLU A 327 21.35 11.60 -36.92
CA GLU A 327 22.64 11.74 -36.19
C GLU A 327 22.73 12.99 -35.31
N GLU A 328 21.97 14.05 -35.63
CA GLU A 328 21.94 15.32 -34.89
C GLU A 328 20.58 15.57 -34.23
N ALA A 329 20.60 16.22 -33.06
CA ALA A 329 19.40 16.66 -32.35
C ALA A 329 18.74 17.85 -33.06
N LEU A 330 17.40 17.84 -33.12
CA LEU A 330 16.61 18.92 -33.72
C LEU A 330 16.46 20.07 -32.73
N THR A 331 16.56 21.32 -33.20
CA THR A 331 16.29 22.50 -32.35
C THR A 331 14.79 22.83 -32.34
N VAL A 332 14.18 22.93 -31.16
CA VAL A 332 12.75 23.22 -30.96
C VAL A 332 12.55 24.22 -29.83
N THR A 333 11.39 24.86 -29.72
CA THR A 333 11.16 25.87 -28.68
C THR A 333 10.77 25.28 -27.32
N ASN A 334 10.08 24.14 -27.33
CA ASN A 334 9.56 23.45 -26.15
C ASN A 334 9.32 21.96 -26.44
N ASP A 335 8.98 21.21 -25.40
CA ASP A 335 8.62 19.80 -25.43
C ASP A 335 7.36 19.51 -26.25
N LEU A 336 6.35 20.39 -26.24
CA LEU A 336 5.16 20.24 -27.09
C LEU A 336 5.54 20.15 -28.57
N GLN A 337 6.45 21.00 -29.05
CA GLN A 337 6.94 20.94 -30.42
C GLN A 337 7.72 19.63 -30.69
N CYS A 338 8.51 19.16 -29.72
CA CYS A 338 9.21 17.87 -29.83
C CYS A 338 8.23 16.70 -29.95
N MET A 339 7.17 16.67 -29.14
CA MET A 339 6.09 15.68 -29.20
C MET A 339 5.40 15.68 -30.58
N LYS A 340 5.09 16.87 -31.11
CA LYS A 340 4.44 17.02 -32.43
C LYS A 340 5.34 16.56 -33.57
N LEU A 341 6.65 16.84 -33.49
CA LEU A 341 7.62 16.33 -34.46
C LEU A 341 7.66 14.80 -34.46
N CYS A 342 7.82 14.16 -33.30
CA CYS A 342 7.75 12.70 -33.20
C CYS A 342 6.43 12.14 -33.77
N SER A 343 5.31 12.83 -33.54
CA SER A 343 4.02 12.41 -34.07
C SER A 343 3.93 12.47 -35.60
N SER A 344 4.60 13.45 -36.22
CA SER A 344 4.67 13.63 -37.68
C SER A 344 5.61 12.65 -38.38
N VAL A 345 6.65 12.17 -37.69
CA VAL A 345 7.60 11.18 -38.21
C VAL A 345 7.01 9.79 -38.02
N LYS A 346 6.84 9.04 -39.12
CA LYS A 346 6.17 7.73 -39.09
C LYS A 346 6.92 6.74 -38.18
N GLU A 347 8.24 6.71 -38.29
CA GLU A 347 9.16 5.77 -37.62
C GLU A 347 9.42 6.12 -36.15
N CYS A 348 9.10 7.33 -35.68
CA CYS A 348 9.37 7.73 -34.30
C CYS A 348 8.53 6.92 -33.31
N GLY A 349 9.16 6.36 -32.28
CA GLY A 349 8.53 5.66 -31.16
C GLY A 349 8.56 6.47 -29.85
N THR A 350 9.69 7.09 -29.53
CA THR A 350 9.87 7.95 -28.34
C THR A 350 10.68 9.20 -28.66
N TRP A 351 10.62 10.18 -27.77
CA TRP A 351 11.37 11.42 -27.90
C TRP A 351 11.87 11.90 -26.53
N THR A 352 12.99 12.64 -26.54
CA THR A 352 13.52 13.36 -25.38
C THR A 352 13.77 14.81 -25.77
N PHE A 353 13.29 15.73 -24.94
CA PHE A 353 13.52 17.16 -25.03
C PHE A 353 14.36 17.64 -23.84
N GLN A 354 15.36 18.46 -24.12
CA GLN A 354 16.26 19.03 -23.13
C GLN A 354 16.14 20.57 -23.14
N GLU A 355 15.74 21.12 -22.00
CA GLU A 355 15.24 22.50 -21.89
C GLU A 355 16.33 23.57 -22.03
N ASP A 356 17.55 23.32 -21.53
CA ASP A 356 18.68 24.27 -21.55
C ASP A 356 19.26 24.46 -22.96
N THR A 357 19.37 23.37 -23.73
CA THR A 357 19.90 23.38 -25.10
C THR A 357 18.82 23.49 -26.16
N LYS A 358 17.54 23.43 -25.76
CA LYS A 358 16.40 23.45 -26.68
C LYS A 358 16.49 22.35 -27.75
N SER A 359 17.07 21.21 -27.35
CA SER A 359 17.32 20.07 -28.24
C SER A 359 16.22 19.01 -28.08
N CYS A 360 15.80 18.46 -29.22
CA CYS A 360 14.82 17.40 -29.34
C CYS A 360 15.46 16.22 -30.07
N VAL A 361 15.47 15.06 -29.43
CA VAL A 361 16.00 13.82 -30.01
C VAL A 361 14.85 12.84 -30.20
N LEU A 362 14.72 12.33 -31.42
CA LEU A 362 13.70 11.35 -31.82
C LEU A 362 14.34 9.97 -31.93
N TYR A 363 13.65 8.97 -31.39
CA TYR A 363 14.09 7.57 -31.41
C TYR A 363 13.07 6.73 -32.14
N THR A 364 13.53 5.84 -33.00
CA THR A 364 12.66 4.88 -33.69
C THR A 364 12.14 3.79 -32.74
N SER A 365 12.90 3.47 -31.69
CA SER A 365 12.51 2.57 -30.62
C SER A 365 11.72 3.29 -29.52
N VAL A 366 10.99 2.51 -28.72
CA VAL A 366 10.37 2.98 -27.48
C VAL A 366 11.30 2.62 -26.31
N ASN A 367 12.12 3.59 -25.91
CA ASN A 367 13.16 3.38 -24.91
C ASN A 367 12.60 3.36 -23.48
N LEU A 368 13.35 2.75 -22.56
CA LEU A 368 13.08 2.81 -21.12
C LEU A 368 13.15 4.25 -20.62
N ASN A 369 12.32 4.57 -19.63
CA ASN A 369 12.32 5.87 -18.99
C ASN A 369 13.21 5.88 -17.74
N ARG A 370 13.79 7.03 -17.44
CA ARG A 370 14.43 7.32 -16.14
C ARG A 370 14.14 8.74 -15.74
N PHE A 371 14.10 8.99 -14.43
CA PHE A 371 13.97 10.34 -13.92
C PHE A 371 15.16 11.21 -14.34
N ASN A 372 14.87 12.42 -14.80
CA ASN A 372 15.87 13.44 -15.07
C ASN A 372 15.24 14.83 -14.94
N PRO A 373 15.64 15.66 -13.97
CA PRO A 373 14.95 16.91 -13.67
C PRO A 373 15.13 18.00 -14.75
N GLN A 374 16.04 17.80 -15.70
CA GLN A 374 16.35 18.77 -16.78
C GLN A 374 15.74 18.39 -18.12
N ARG A 375 15.02 17.27 -18.20
CA ARG A 375 14.48 16.71 -19.43
C ARG A 375 12.98 16.44 -19.34
N SER A 376 12.33 16.48 -20.48
CA SER A 376 10.99 15.95 -20.68
C SER A 376 11.04 14.92 -21.79
N SER A 377 10.18 13.91 -21.76
CA SER A 377 10.15 12.87 -22.77
C SER A 377 8.74 12.38 -23.03
N GLY A 378 8.57 11.47 -23.97
CA GLY A 378 7.27 10.85 -24.20
C GLY A 378 7.32 9.66 -25.15
N VAL A 379 6.21 8.93 -25.18
CA VAL A 379 5.95 7.82 -26.11
C VAL A 379 4.92 8.30 -27.12
N LYS A 380 5.15 8.04 -28.41
CA LYS A 380 4.19 8.38 -29.46
C LYS A 380 2.86 7.70 -29.20
N GLY A 381 1.79 8.47 -29.28
CA GLY A 381 0.42 8.00 -29.10
C GLY A 381 -0.60 9.06 -29.46
N PHE A 382 -1.88 8.68 -29.46
CA PHE A 382 -2.98 9.57 -29.79
C PHE A 382 -4.24 9.27 -28.99
N TRP A 383 -5.10 10.29 -28.84
CA TRP A 383 -6.38 10.16 -28.17
C TRP A 383 -7.48 9.80 -29.18
N GLN A 384 -8.28 8.79 -28.87
CA GLN A 384 -9.38 8.30 -29.71
C GLN A 384 -10.67 8.20 -28.90
N VAL A 385 -11.79 8.64 -29.49
CA VAL A 385 -13.12 8.50 -28.87
C VAL A 385 -13.77 7.22 -29.37
N HIS A 386 -14.41 6.51 -28.43
CA HIS A 386 -15.19 5.31 -28.70
C HIS A 386 -16.61 5.52 -28.17
N GLU A 387 -17.52 5.86 -29.07
CA GLU A 387 -18.96 5.92 -28.83
C GLU A 387 -19.59 4.65 -29.40
N THR A 388 -19.82 3.64 -28.57
CA THR A 388 -20.26 2.33 -29.04
C THR A 388 -21.76 2.25 -29.35
N GLY A 389 -22.50 3.37 -29.31
CA GLY A 389 -23.98 3.37 -29.36
C GLY A 389 -24.65 2.57 -28.23
N GLY A 390 -23.84 2.02 -27.31
CA GLY A 390 -24.22 1.18 -26.20
C GLY A 390 -23.94 1.86 -24.85
N ASN A 391 -23.69 1.01 -23.85
CA ASN A 391 -23.66 1.35 -22.43
C ASN A 391 -22.31 1.94 -21.94
N LEU A 392 -21.30 2.10 -22.79
CA LEU A 392 -19.97 2.58 -22.36
C LEU A 392 -19.39 3.53 -23.41
N ASN A 393 -19.22 4.80 -23.02
CA ASN A 393 -18.57 5.82 -23.84
C ASN A 393 -17.18 6.06 -23.25
N CYS A 394 -16.15 6.06 -24.10
CA CYS A 394 -14.75 6.16 -23.66
C CYS A 394 -13.93 7.12 -24.54
N ILE A 395 -12.88 7.69 -23.96
CA ILE A 395 -11.75 8.28 -24.68
C ILE A 395 -10.48 7.54 -24.27
N SER A 396 -9.67 7.12 -25.25
CA SER A 396 -8.52 6.24 -25.06
C SER A 396 -7.24 6.87 -25.59
N LEU A 397 -6.17 6.88 -24.80
CA LEU A 397 -4.81 7.07 -25.30
C LEU A 397 -4.33 5.73 -25.87
N VAL A 398 -4.02 5.70 -27.16
CA VAL A 398 -3.51 4.53 -27.88
C VAL A 398 -2.04 4.72 -28.20
N ARG A 399 -1.21 3.73 -27.86
CA ARG A 399 0.23 3.67 -28.16
C ARG A 399 0.55 2.40 -28.95
N GLU A 400 0.74 2.55 -30.25
CA GLU A 400 0.98 1.47 -31.19
C GLU A 400 2.46 1.02 -31.17
N CYS A 401 2.82 0.19 -30.19
CA CYS A 401 4.17 -0.37 -30.06
C CYS A 401 4.14 -1.70 -29.27
N ASN A 402 5.30 -2.33 -29.03
CA ASN A 402 5.40 -3.69 -28.46
C ASN A 402 6.26 -3.84 -27.19
N VAL A 403 6.52 -2.74 -26.48
CA VAL A 403 7.27 -2.72 -25.21
C VAL A 403 6.40 -2.28 -24.02
N ALA A 404 7.00 -2.08 -22.84
CA ALA A 404 6.25 -1.89 -21.58
C ALA A 404 5.19 -0.77 -21.57
N PRO A 405 5.50 0.47 -22.01
CA PRO A 405 4.50 1.56 -22.04
C PRO A 405 3.49 1.48 -23.21
N CYS A 406 3.43 0.37 -23.95
CA CYS A 406 2.59 0.21 -25.14
C CYS A 406 1.28 -0.51 -24.84
N GLY A 407 0.22 -0.15 -25.58
CA GLY A 407 -1.14 -0.58 -25.33
C GLY A 407 -2.08 0.62 -25.29
N ASN A 408 -3.07 0.59 -24.42
CA ASN A 408 -4.02 1.69 -24.29
C ASN A 408 -4.45 1.98 -22.85
N LEU A 409 -4.87 3.22 -22.62
CA LEU A 409 -5.44 3.71 -21.37
C LEU A 409 -6.71 4.49 -21.69
N SER A 410 -7.80 4.22 -20.98
CA SER A 410 -9.11 4.80 -21.25
C SER A 410 -9.73 5.48 -20.04
N ILE A 411 -10.40 6.60 -20.29
CA ILE A 411 -11.39 7.20 -19.39
C ILE A 411 -12.78 6.83 -19.94
N CYS A 412 -13.58 6.13 -19.15
CA CYS A 412 -14.89 5.63 -19.56
C CYS A 412 -16.00 6.05 -18.58
N ALA A 413 -17.22 6.28 -19.08
CA ALA A 413 -18.41 6.48 -18.25
C ALA A 413 -19.08 5.14 -17.90
N SER A 414 -19.28 4.84 -16.61
CA SER A 414 -20.02 3.65 -16.17
C SER A 414 -21.49 3.68 -16.60
N SER A 415 -21.96 2.69 -17.37
CA SER A 415 -23.36 2.57 -17.79
C SER A 415 -24.35 2.50 -16.64
N LEU A 416 -23.99 1.75 -15.60
CA LEU A 416 -24.91 1.41 -14.53
C LEU A 416 -25.16 2.60 -13.61
N ASN A 417 -24.10 3.33 -13.25
CA ASN A 417 -24.24 4.49 -12.37
C ASN A 417 -24.66 5.77 -13.14
N ASN A 418 -24.35 5.85 -14.44
CA ASN A 418 -24.56 7.06 -15.23
C ASN A 418 -25.78 6.98 -16.16
N GLN A 419 -26.79 6.16 -15.85
CA GLN A 419 -28.01 6.14 -16.65
C GLN A 419 -28.64 7.54 -16.73
N GLY A 420 -28.85 8.03 -17.96
CA GLY A 420 -29.40 9.37 -18.22
C GLY A 420 -28.45 10.54 -17.90
N VAL A 421 -27.14 10.30 -17.80
CA VAL A 421 -26.11 11.32 -17.64
C VAL A 421 -25.48 11.61 -19.00
N ALA A 422 -25.33 12.89 -19.35
CA ALA A 422 -24.72 13.28 -20.61
C ALA A 422 -23.19 13.12 -20.54
N THR A 423 -22.58 12.57 -21.60
CA THR A 423 -21.14 12.40 -21.73
C THR A 423 -20.58 13.35 -22.79
N SER A 424 -19.39 13.88 -22.58
CA SER A 424 -18.65 14.64 -23.60
C SER A 424 -17.15 14.37 -23.51
N PHE A 425 -16.44 14.58 -24.61
CA PHE A 425 -15.02 14.29 -24.77
C PHE A 425 -14.28 15.48 -25.32
N GLY A 426 -13.07 15.72 -24.83
CA GLY A 426 -12.18 16.77 -25.32
C GLY A 426 -10.74 16.30 -25.40
N SER A 427 -10.00 16.87 -26.34
CA SER A 427 -8.54 16.77 -26.39
C SER A 427 -7.95 18.10 -26.79
N ALA A 428 -6.83 18.51 -26.19
CA ALA A 428 -6.15 19.77 -26.50
C ALA A 428 -4.66 19.67 -26.16
N ASP A 429 -3.87 20.64 -26.64
CA ASP A 429 -2.46 20.77 -26.25
C ASP A 429 -2.26 21.53 -24.94
N ASP A 430 -3.26 22.30 -24.50
CA ASP A 430 -3.26 23.07 -23.26
C ASP A 430 -4.48 22.70 -22.41
N VAL A 431 -4.26 22.40 -21.12
CA VAL A 431 -5.33 22.11 -20.15
C VAL A 431 -6.34 23.27 -20.04
N MET A 432 -5.92 24.52 -20.23
CA MET A 432 -6.79 25.69 -20.13
C MET A 432 -7.83 25.74 -21.25
N ASP A 433 -7.54 25.22 -22.44
CA ASP A 433 -8.51 25.12 -23.53
C ASP A 433 -9.67 24.19 -23.16
N LEU A 434 -9.36 23.05 -22.55
CA LEU A 434 -10.36 22.11 -22.03
C LEU A 434 -11.10 22.71 -20.83
N TRP A 435 -10.36 23.34 -19.92
CA TRP A 435 -10.92 23.95 -18.72
C TRP A 435 -11.93 25.05 -19.03
N ASN A 436 -11.61 25.96 -19.94
CA ASN A 436 -12.49 27.09 -20.29
C ASN A 436 -13.83 26.61 -20.86
N ASP A 437 -13.80 25.57 -21.70
CA ASP A 437 -15.02 24.98 -22.26
C ASP A 437 -15.84 24.25 -21.19
N PHE A 438 -15.17 23.43 -20.36
CA PHE A 438 -15.80 22.77 -19.22
C PHE A 438 -16.42 23.78 -18.24
N ALA A 439 -15.71 24.85 -17.90
CA ALA A 439 -16.17 25.87 -16.97
C ALA A 439 -17.39 26.63 -17.51
N ALA A 440 -17.39 26.96 -18.80
CA ALA A 440 -18.52 27.62 -19.44
C ALA A 440 -19.75 26.68 -19.52
N ASN A 441 -19.55 25.47 -20.02
CA ASN A 441 -20.62 24.64 -20.55
C ASN A 441 -20.92 23.36 -19.75
N GLY A 442 -20.01 22.93 -18.88
CA GLY A 442 -20.07 21.64 -18.19
C GLY A 442 -19.85 20.44 -19.11
N LYS A 443 -19.41 20.69 -20.35
CA LYS A 443 -19.17 19.73 -21.43
C LYS A 443 -18.13 20.31 -22.39
N PHE A 444 -17.60 19.47 -23.27
CA PHE A 444 -16.71 19.90 -24.35
C PHE A 444 -17.48 20.10 -25.66
N THR A 445 -17.14 21.17 -26.37
CA THR A 445 -17.61 21.55 -27.71
C THR A 445 -16.64 21.11 -28.80
N LYS A 446 -15.34 21.00 -28.47
CA LYS A 446 -14.31 20.40 -29.33
C LYS A 446 -14.24 18.89 -29.09
N THR A 447 -14.62 18.09 -30.08
CA THR A 447 -14.48 16.62 -30.05
C THR A 447 -13.03 16.20 -30.17
N ALA A 448 -12.68 15.03 -29.60
CA ALA A 448 -11.32 14.51 -29.75
C ALA A 448 -10.98 14.17 -31.20
N VAL A 449 -9.72 14.39 -31.56
CA VAL A 449 -9.20 14.28 -32.92
C VAL A 449 -8.73 12.84 -33.18
N THR A 450 -9.29 12.15 -34.18
CA THR A 450 -8.78 10.83 -34.59
C THR A 450 -7.61 10.97 -35.58
N PRO A 451 -6.64 10.03 -35.63
CA PRO A 451 -5.56 10.05 -36.62
C PRO A 451 -6.06 10.09 -38.07
N GLU A 452 -7.24 9.52 -38.31
CA GLU A 452 -7.93 9.50 -39.62
C GLU A 452 -8.27 10.90 -40.13
N SER A 453 -8.31 11.91 -39.24
CA SER A 453 -8.54 13.31 -39.59
C SER A 453 -7.30 14.02 -40.14
N GLY A 454 -6.13 13.39 -40.12
CA GLY A 454 -4.85 13.98 -40.55
C GLY A 454 -4.27 15.03 -39.61
N ALA A 455 -4.93 15.31 -38.48
CA ALA A 455 -4.44 16.24 -37.46
C ALA A 455 -3.50 15.55 -36.45
N LEU A 456 -2.49 16.29 -35.99
CA LEU A 456 -1.49 15.78 -35.05
C LEU A 456 -2.10 15.51 -33.67
N PRO A 457 -1.66 14.44 -32.95
CA PRO A 457 -2.16 14.09 -31.62
C PRO A 457 -2.00 15.20 -30.59
N ASN A 458 -3.00 15.35 -29.73
CA ASN A 458 -3.02 16.34 -28.64
C ASN A 458 -2.36 15.81 -27.36
N MET A 459 -1.83 16.71 -26.53
CA MET A 459 -1.21 16.37 -25.24
C MET A 459 -2.21 15.80 -24.21
N HIS A 460 -3.41 16.37 -24.15
CA HIS A 460 -4.43 16.05 -23.15
C HIS A 460 -5.61 15.29 -23.74
N GLY A 461 -6.18 14.41 -22.92
CA GLY A 461 -7.48 13.78 -23.14
C GLY A 461 -8.36 13.93 -21.91
N ALA A 462 -9.61 14.33 -22.12
CA ALA A 462 -10.56 14.57 -21.04
C ALA A 462 -11.97 14.04 -21.35
N MET A 463 -12.66 13.65 -20.29
CA MET A 463 -14.06 13.26 -20.31
C MET A 463 -14.84 14.03 -19.25
N ALA A 464 -16.05 14.47 -19.59
CA ALA A 464 -16.96 15.12 -18.66
C ALA A 464 -18.35 14.46 -18.65
N LEU A 465 -18.93 14.35 -17.45
CA LEU A 465 -20.26 13.85 -17.17
C LEU A 465 -21.13 15.00 -16.68
N SER A 466 -22.30 15.25 -17.28
CA SER A 466 -23.22 16.32 -16.86
C SER A 466 -24.56 15.76 -16.39
N THR A 467 -25.08 16.28 -15.27
CA THR A 467 -26.32 15.84 -14.66
C THR A 467 -27.03 16.97 -13.91
N THR A 468 -28.30 16.78 -13.55
CA THR A 468 -29.07 17.66 -12.66
C THR A 468 -29.42 16.95 -11.35
N LEU A 469 -29.22 17.64 -10.23
CA LEU A 469 -29.65 17.23 -8.88
C LEU A 469 -30.92 17.99 -8.49
N GLN A 470 -31.97 17.24 -8.18
CA GLN A 470 -33.21 17.81 -7.66
C GLN A 470 -33.05 18.26 -6.19
N PRO A 471 -33.91 19.17 -5.69
CA PRO A 471 -33.86 19.61 -4.30
C PRO A 471 -33.91 18.45 -3.30
N GLY A 472 -33.00 18.43 -2.32
CA GLY A 472 -32.90 17.41 -1.28
C GLY A 472 -32.49 16.02 -1.79
N LYS A 473 -32.11 15.88 -3.07
CA LYS A 473 -31.74 14.59 -3.66
C LYS A 473 -30.24 14.42 -3.76
N GLU A 474 -29.84 13.16 -3.66
CA GLU A 474 -28.49 12.68 -3.89
C GLU A 474 -28.39 12.08 -5.30
N LYS A 475 -27.22 12.23 -5.92
CA LYS A 475 -26.86 11.56 -7.16
C LYS A 475 -25.37 11.28 -7.16
N SER A 476 -24.98 10.16 -7.76
CA SER A 476 -23.57 9.84 -7.99
C SER A 476 -23.29 9.67 -9.48
N VAL A 477 -22.06 10.00 -9.90
CA VAL A 477 -21.56 9.77 -11.26
C VAL A 477 -20.19 9.11 -11.21
N THR A 478 -19.90 8.19 -12.12
CA THR A 478 -18.65 7.40 -12.10
C THR A 478 -17.89 7.50 -13.41
N LEU A 479 -16.62 7.90 -13.33
CA LEU A 479 -15.61 7.74 -14.38
C LEU A 479 -14.71 6.54 -14.02
N ILE A 480 -14.39 5.70 -14.99
CA ILE A 480 -13.47 4.57 -14.82
C ILE A 480 -12.20 4.89 -15.60
N LEU A 481 -11.07 4.96 -14.88
CA LEU A 481 -9.74 4.98 -15.46
C LEU A 481 -9.25 3.55 -15.57
N SER A 482 -8.94 3.08 -16.78
CA SER A 482 -8.53 1.70 -17.05
C SER A 482 -7.29 1.69 -17.94
N TRP A 483 -6.43 0.70 -17.77
CA TRP A 483 -5.22 0.56 -18.58
C TRP A 483 -5.01 -0.88 -19.03
N TYR A 484 -4.32 -1.02 -20.15
CA TYR A 484 -3.94 -2.29 -20.72
C TYR A 484 -2.56 -2.17 -21.35
N TYR A 485 -1.54 -2.56 -20.59
CA TYR A 485 -0.15 -2.58 -21.00
C TYR A 485 0.34 -4.04 -21.02
N PRO A 486 0.06 -4.82 -22.09
CA PRO A 486 0.22 -6.27 -22.07
C PRO A 486 1.67 -6.75 -21.99
N ASN A 487 2.62 -5.86 -22.26
CA ASN A 487 4.04 -6.13 -22.24
C ASN A 487 4.60 -5.61 -20.92
N ARG A 488 5.18 -6.47 -20.09
CA ARG A 488 5.92 -6.09 -18.88
C ARG A 488 7.38 -6.34 -19.15
N ASP A 489 8.21 -5.35 -18.87
CA ASP A 489 9.65 -5.47 -18.94
C ASP A 489 10.23 -5.98 -17.62
N PHE A 490 11.26 -6.82 -17.71
CA PHE A 490 12.21 -7.09 -16.66
C PHE A 490 13.61 -7.06 -17.24
N LYS A 491 14.33 -5.95 -17.02
CA LYS A 491 15.68 -5.71 -17.54
C LYS A 491 15.79 -5.99 -19.03
N ARG A 492 14.88 -5.41 -19.83
CA ARG A 492 14.81 -5.55 -21.30
C ARG A 492 14.12 -6.82 -21.80
N ARG A 493 13.94 -7.83 -20.95
CA ARG A 493 13.18 -9.03 -21.32
C ARG A 493 11.69 -8.78 -21.10
N ILE A 494 10.91 -8.88 -22.17
CA ILE A 494 9.46 -8.72 -22.11
C ILE A 494 8.82 -10.05 -21.66
N TYR A 495 8.38 -10.10 -20.41
CA TYR A 495 7.62 -11.23 -19.87
C TYR A 495 6.11 -11.08 -20.06
N GLY A 496 5.62 -9.83 -20.18
CA GLY A 496 4.18 -9.56 -20.28
C GLY A 496 3.47 -9.55 -18.93
N ASN A 497 2.30 -8.90 -18.87
CA ASN A 497 1.42 -8.94 -17.71
C ASN A 497 0.36 -10.04 -17.85
N PHE A 498 0.02 -10.71 -16.75
CA PHE A 498 -0.98 -11.79 -16.73
C PHE A 498 -2.38 -11.33 -17.17
N TYR A 499 -2.76 -10.09 -16.84
CA TYR A 499 -4.09 -9.57 -17.19
C TYR A 499 -4.34 -9.52 -18.71
N LYS A 500 -3.31 -9.69 -19.56
CA LYS A 500 -3.51 -9.86 -21.01
C LYS A 500 -4.33 -11.10 -21.41
N HIS A 501 -4.43 -12.08 -20.50
CA HIS A 501 -5.28 -13.26 -20.67
C HIS A 501 -6.70 -13.05 -20.16
N LEU A 502 -6.93 -11.96 -19.41
CA LEU A 502 -8.20 -11.64 -18.78
C LEU A 502 -8.99 -10.59 -19.57
N PHE A 503 -8.28 -9.71 -20.28
CA PHE A 503 -8.88 -8.58 -21.00
C PHE A 503 -8.28 -8.43 -22.39
N ALA A 504 -9.09 -7.92 -23.33
CA ALA A 504 -8.63 -7.62 -24.69
C ALA A 504 -7.88 -6.29 -24.79
N ASP A 505 -8.39 -5.26 -24.10
CA ASP A 505 -7.88 -3.88 -24.11
C ASP A 505 -8.41 -3.10 -22.89
N SER A 506 -8.06 -1.80 -22.75
CA SER A 506 -8.54 -0.99 -21.62
C SER A 506 -10.06 -0.73 -21.63
N ILE A 507 -10.74 -0.78 -22.78
CA ILE A 507 -12.19 -0.60 -22.85
C ILE A 507 -12.91 -1.84 -22.30
N ASP A 508 -12.43 -3.04 -22.62
CA ASP A 508 -12.92 -4.31 -22.05
C ASP A 508 -12.73 -4.32 -20.52
N VAL A 509 -11.57 -3.87 -20.02
CA VAL A 509 -11.34 -3.69 -18.58
C VAL A 509 -12.40 -2.76 -17.96
N ALA A 510 -12.63 -1.59 -18.55
CA ALA A 510 -13.62 -0.64 -18.05
C ALA A 510 -15.05 -1.20 -18.10
N GLN A 511 -15.41 -1.95 -19.15
CA GLN A 511 -16.71 -2.60 -19.29
C GLN A 511 -16.94 -3.63 -18.19
N GLN A 512 -15.93 -4.47 -17.91
CA GLN A 512 -16.02 -5.47 -16.86
C GLN A 512 -16.09 -4.84 -15.46
N MET A 513 -15.30 -3.79 -15.20
CA MET A 513 -15.36 -3.06 -13.93
C MET A 513 -16.71 -2.36 -13.75
N ALA A 514 -17.25 -1.72 -14.80
CA ALA A 514 -18.54 -1.02 -14.76
C ALA A 514 -19.66 -1.96 -14.31
N VAL A 515 -19.72 -3.18 -14.86
CA VAL A 515 -20.71 -4.21 -14.50
C VAL A 515 -20.51 -4.71 -13.07
N ALA A 516 -19.27 -4.78 -12.60
CA ALA A 516 -18.92 -5.33 -11.29
C ALA A 516 -19.05 -4.34 -10.12
N LEU A 517 -19.26 -3.03 -10.36
CA LEU A 517 -19.17 -1.98 -9.31
C LEU A 517 -19.92 -2.31 -8.00
N PRO A 518 -21.23 -2.67 -8.00
CA PRO A 518 -21.94 -2.94 -6.74
C PRO A 518 -21.33 -4.12 -5.97
N HIS A 519 -20.94 -5.16 -6.71
CA HIS A 519 -20.35 -6.35 -6.13
C HIS A 519 -18.93 -6.07 -5.61
N THR A 520 -18.13 -5.27 -6.33
CA THR A 520 -16.81 -4.82 -5.88
C THR A 520 -16.90 -4.07 -4.55
N ILE A 521 -17.78 -3.07 -4.45
CA ILE A 521 -17.95 -2.28 -3.22
C ILE A 521 -18.42 -3.18 -2.07
N GLY A 522 -19.40 -4.05 -2.30
CA GLY A 522 -19.87 -5.00 -1.29
C GLY A 522 -18.79 -5.94 -0.76
N ASN A 523 -17.92 -6.46 -1.63
CA ASN A 523 -16.80 -7.32 -1.23
C ASN A 523 -15.76 -6.54 -0.41
N ILE A 524 -15.44 -5.31 -0.81
CA ILE A 524 -14.53 -4.44 -0.07
C ILE A 524 -15.10 -4.16 1.32
N THR A 525 -16.37 -3.73 1.41
CA THR A 525 -17.04 -3.45 2.68
C THR A 525 -17.02 -4.68 3.59
N LEU A 526 -17.30 -5.87 3.06
CA LEU A 526 -17.30 -7.11 3.84
C LEU A 526 -15.90 -7.47 4.35
N MET A 527 -14.87 -7.35 3.50
CA MET A 527 -13.47 -7.55 3.88
C MET A 527 -13.05 -6.58 4.98
N GLN A 528 -13.31 -5.28 4.80
CA GLN A 528 -12.99 -4.25 5.80
C GLN A 528 -13.72 -4.48 7.12
N ASN A 529 -15.02 -4.81 7.08
CA ASN A 529 -15.82 -5.07 8.28
C ASN A 529 -15.38 -6.31 9.06
N SER A 530 -14.71 -7.29 8.42
CA SER A 530 -14.11 -8.41 9.14
C SER A 530 -12.97 -7.98 10.07
N LEU A 531 -12.38 -6.80 9.84
CA LEU A 531 -11.28 -6.23 10.62
C LEU A 531 -11.76 -5.04 11.48
N PHE A 532 -12.52 -4.10 10.91
CA PHE A 532 -13.01 -2.90 11.62
C PHE A 532 -14.07 -3.20 12.68
N ASN A 533 -15.00 -4.11 12.40
CA ASN A 533 -16.03 -4.46 13.39
C ASN A 533 -15.46 -5.53 14.35
N SER A 534 -14.31 -5.28 14.96
CA SER A 534 -13.68 -6.20 15.90
C SER A 534 -13.35 -5.50 17.21
N SER A 535 -13.04 -6.29 18.23
CA SER A 535 -12.54 -5.87 19.54
C SER A 535 -11.03 -5.61 19.52
N LEU A 536 -10.40 -5.59 18.35
CA LEU A 536 -9.04 -5.08 18.20
C LEU A 536 -9.03 -3.57 18.54
N PRO A 537 -7.96 -3.05 19.16
CA PRO A 537 -7.73 -1.61 19.26
C PRO A 537 -7.84 -0.92 17.90
N GLU A 538 -8.40 0.29 17.87
CA GLU A 538 -8.68 1.02 16.62
C GLU A 538 -7.45 1.17 15.70
N PHE A 539 -6.28 1.43 16.28
CA PHE A 539 -5.03 1.56 15.51
C PHE A 539 -4.65 0.26 14.79
N LEU A 540 -4.88 -0.92 15.40
CA LEU A 540 -4.65 -2.22 14.75
C LEU A 540 -5.66 -2.46 13.64
N GLN A 541 -6.94 -2.12 13.86
CA GLN A 541 -7.96 -2.29 12.82
C GLN A 541 -7.60 -1.53 11.53
N ASP A 542 -7.17 -0.28 11.67
CA ASP A 542 -6.79 0.56 10.53
C ASP A 542 -5.49 0.14 9.87
N ILE A 543 -4.47 -0.23 10.66
CA ILE A 543 -3.21 -0.73 10.13
C ILE A 543 -3.43 -2.03 9.38
N TYR A 544 -4.24 -2.96 9.90
CA TYR A 544 -4.52 -4.21 9.19
C TYR A 544 -5.21 -3.96 7.86
N VAL A 545 -6.27 -3.14 7.82
CA VAL A 545 -6.94 -2.82 6.55
C VAL A 545 -5.97 -2.12 5.57
N ASN A 546 -5.24 -1.10 6.01
CA ASN A 546 -4.38 -0.32 5.11
C ASN A 546 -3.09 -1.04 4.71
N SER A 547 -2.57 -1.96 5.54
CA SER A 547 -1.38 -2.76 5.22
C SER A 547 -1.56 -3.67 4.02
N LEU A 548 -2.81 -4.04 3.69
CA LEU A 548 -3.13 -4.78 2.47
C LEU A 548 -2.70 -4.04 1.20
N GLY A 549 -2.57 -2.71 1.26
CA GLY A 549 -2.02 -1.90 0.17
C GLY A 549 -0.58 -2.19 -0.21
N HIS A 550 0.21 -2.83 0.66
CA HIS A 550 1.58 -3.27 0.33
C HIS A 550 1.60 -4.22 -0.88
N ILE A 551 0.50 -4.92 -1.19
CA ILE A 551 0.39 -5.80 -2.37
C ILE A 551 0.73 -5.10 -3.70
N ARG A 552 0.79 -3.76 -3.73
CA ARG A 552 1.29 -2.98 -4.88
C ARG A 552 2.69 -3.38 -5.35
N SER A 553 3.56 -3.91 -4.48
CA SER A 553 4.89 -4.37 -4.87
C SER A 553 4.88 -5.71 -5.63
N ALA A 554 3.72 -6.36 -5.74
CA ALA A 554 3.55 -7.59 -6.48
C ALA A 554 3.33 -7.37 -7.98
N PHE A 555 3.74 -8.35 -8.79
CA PHE A 555 3.52 -8.38 -10.21
C PHE A 555 3.23 -9.81 -10.68
N TRP A 556 2.45 -9.93 -11.76
CA TRP A 556 2.03 -11.22 -12.29
C TRP A 556 2.38 -11.30 -13.78
N LEU A 557 3.30 -12.20 -14.11
CA LEU A 557 3.82 -12.36 -15.46
C LEU A 557 2.84 -13.11 -16.35
N ALA A 558 2.91 -12.86 -17.66
CA ALA A 558 2.04 -13.52 -18.63
C ALA A 558 2.19 -15.05 -18.68
N ASP A 559 3.31 -15.60 -18.20
CA ASP A 559 3.51 -17.05 -18.08
C ASP A 559 2.92 -17.65 -16.80
N GLY A 560 2.24 -16.85 -15.98
CA GLY A 560 1.56 -17.27 -14.76
C GLY A 560 2.41 -17.19 -13.50
N ARG A 561 3.68 -16.78 -13.58
CA ARG A 561 4.52 -16.57 -12.38
C ARG A 561 4.11 -15.31 -11.64
N TRP A 562 3.75 -15.47 -10.36
CA TRP A 562 3.42 -14.37 -9.46
C TRP A 562 4.60 -14.10 -8.54
N ARG A 563 5.06 -12.86 -8.50
CA ARG A 563 6.27 -12.44 -7.80
C ARG A 563 6.03 -11.12 -7.08
N GLN A 564 6.91 -10.81 -6.14
CA GLN A 564 6.84 -9.57 -5.38
C GLN A 564 8.22 -9.01 -5.16
N TRP A 565 8.34 -7.69 -5.29
CA TRP A 565 9.52 -6.99 -4.85
C TRP A 565 9.54 -6.88 -3.33
N GLU A 566 10.72 -7.00 -2.75
CA GLU A 566 10.94 -6.73 -1.35
C GLU A 566 10.46 -5.32 -0.97
N ALA A 567 10.87 -4.32 -1.75
CA ALA A 567 10.33 -2.96 -1.80
C ALA A 567 10.67 -2.29 -3.15
N TYR A 568 10.19 -1.09 -3.42
CA TYR A 568 10.56 -0.38 -4.66
C TYR A 568 11.99 0.14 -4.63
N ASP A 569 12.42 0.60 -3.47
CA ASP A 569 13.80 0.87 -3.16
C ASP A 569 14.44 -0.34 -2.48
N CYS A 570 13.98 -1.57 -2.75
CA CYS A 570 14.65 -2.86 -2.56
C CYS A 570 14.14 -3.88 -3.60
N PRO A 571 14.54 -3.78 -4.88
CA PRO A 571 13.98 -4.60 -5.94
C PRO A 571 14.64 -5.99 -5.99
N ASP A 572 14.68 -6.65 -4.85
CA ASP A 572 14.97 -8.06 -4.69
C ASP A 572 13.65 -8.83 -4.84
N THR A 573 13.66 -9.94 -5.59
CA THR A 573 12.41 -10.67 -5.91
C THR A 573 12.18 -11.82 -4.95
N ASP A 574 11.05 -11.80 -4.25
CA ASP A 574 10.59 -12.84 -3.31
C ASP A 574 11.70 -13.33 -2.36
N SER A 575 12.37 -12.38 -1.70
CA SER A 575 13.28 -12.68 -0.59
C SER A 575 12.51 -13.37 0.54
N VAL A 576 12.88 -14.63 0.82
CA VAL A 576 12.09 -15.57 1.66
C VAL A 576 11.90 -15.04 3.07
N HIS A 577 12.96 -14.46 3.65
CA HIS A 577 12.93 -13.90 5.00
C HIS A 577 11.98 -12.71 5.10
N ASN A 578 12.04 -11.76 4.15
CA ASN A 578 11.13 -10.62 4.12
C ASN A 578 9.69 -11.02 3.85
N ASP A 579 9.47 -11.94 2.91
CA ASP A 579 8.15 -12.52 2.70
C ASP A 579 7.63 -13.15 3.99
N GLY A 580 8.48 -13.86 4.74
CA GLY A 580 8.16 -14.44 6.03
C GLY A 580 7.59 -13.44 7.04
N GLU A 581 8.03 -12.18 7.06
CA GLU A 581 7.52 -11.13 7.94
C GLU A 581 6.14 -10.59 7.54
N ARG A 582 5.76 -10.69 6.26
CA ARG A 582 4.55 -10.07 5.69
C ARG A 582 3.50 -11.05 5.17
N HIS A 583 3.72 -12.36 5.32
CA HIS A 583 2.96 -13.35 4.56
C HIS A 583 1.54 -13.63 5.04
N ILE A 584 1.23 -13.41 6.32
CA ILE A 584 -0.09 -13.74 6.88
C ILE A 584 -1.25 -13.18 6.03
N PRO A 585 -1.27 -11.90 5.63
CA PRO A 585 -2.30 -11.42 4.71
C PRO A 585 -2.20 -12.08 3.32
N TYR A 586 -1.02 -12.33 2.76
CA TYR A 586 -0.91 -12.95 1.43
C TYR A 586 -1.45 -14.38 1.40
N ILE A 587 -1.05 -15.23 2.36
CA ILE A 587 -1.54 -16.61 2.45
C ILE A 587 -3.04 -16.64 2.78
N THR A 588 -3.54 -15.69 3.57
CA THR A 588 -4.97 -15.57 3.93
C THR A 588 -5.82 -15.13 2.75
N PHE A 589 -5.46 -14.03 2.07
CA PHE A 589 -6.30 -13.41 1.05
C PHE A 589 -6.05 -13.99 -0.35
N PHE A 590 -4.84 -14.50 -0.64
CA PHE A 590 -4.44 -14.99 -1.96
C PHE A 590 -3.53 -16.24 -1.88
N PRO A 591 -3.97 -17.36 -1.28
CA PRO A 591 -3.10 -18.53 -1.04
C PRO A 591 -2.41 -19.10 -2.29
N GLU A 592 -3.02 -18.98 -3.48
CA GLU A 592 -2.40 -19.41 -4.73
C GLU A 592 -1.13 -18.62 -5.07
N SER A 593 -0.99 -17.36 -4.63
CA SER A 593 0.25 -16.61 -4.81
C SER A 593 1.37 -17.19 -3.95
N THR A 594 1.09 -17.55 -2.70
CA THR A 594 2.04 -18.23 -1.80
C THR A 594 2.50 -19.57 -2.39
N LYS A 595 1.58 -20.39 -2.91
CA LYS A 595 1.92 -21.65 -3.60
C LYS A 595 2.83 -21.42 -4.81
N ASN A 596 2.57 -20.37 -5.60
CA ASN A 596 3.40 -20.00 -6.75
C ASN A 596 4.85 -19.68 -6.35
N LYS A 597 5.03 -18.92 -5.26
CA LYS A 597 6.36 -18.60 -4.70
C LYS A 597 7.07 -19.83 -4.17
N MET A 598 6.38 -20.67 -3.40
CA MET A 598 6.96 -21.90 -2.85
C MET A 598 7.48 -22.84 -3.94
N LEU A 599 6.77 -22.97 -5.06
CA LEU A 599 7.27 -23.76 -6.21
C LEU A 599 8.56 -23.17 -6.80
N ALA A 600 8.72 -21.86 -6.80
CA ALA A 600 9.92 -21.20 -7.28
C ALA A 600 11.09 -21.32 -6.29
N TRP A 601 10.85 -21.14 -4.99
CA TRP A 601 11.84 -21.39 -3.94
C TRP A 601 12.28 -22.85 -3.88
N ALA A 602 11.37 -23.80 -4.09
CA ALA A 602 11.74 -25.21 -4.17
C ALA A 602 12.70 -25.50 -5.34
N LYS A 603 12.53 -24.80 -6.47
CA LYS A 603 13.43 -24.88 -7.63
C LYS A 603 14.78 -24.20 -7.39
N SER A 604 14.83 -23.20 -6.50
CA SER A 604 16.09 -22.54 -6.12
C SER A 604 16.94 -23.32 -5.12
N GLN A 605 16.43 -24.44 -4.60
CA GLN A 605 17.15 -25.26 -3.62
C GLN A 605 18.50 -25.74 -4.17
N ASN A 606 19.57 -25.47 -3.45
CA ASN A 606 20.92 -25.84 -3.88
C ASN A 606 21.26 -27.31 -3.55
N ALA A 607 22.46 -27.74 -3.98
CA ALA A 607 22.94 -29.11 -3.74
C ALA A 607 23.13 -29.47 -2.25
N ALA A 608 23.37 -28.48 -1.39
CA ALA A 608 23.46 -28.68 0.06
C ALA A 608 22.08 -28.79 0.74
N GLY A 609 20.99 -28.55 0.00
CA GLY A 609 19.62 -28.61 0.50
C GLY A 609 19.07 -27.28 1.00
N MET A 610 19.85 -26.20 1.00
CA MET A 610 19.36 -24.89 1.45
C MET A 610 18.47 -24.24 0.38
N ILE A 611 17.43 -23.55 0.81
CA ILE A 611 16.64 -22.64 -0.04
C ILE A 611 17.43 -21.35 -0.21
N ALA A 612 17.51 -20.84 -1.44
CA ALA A 612 18.17 -19.56 -1.72
C ALA A 612 17.42 -18.40 -1.04
N GLU A 613 18.14 -17.33 -0.69
CA GLU A 613 17.56 -16.17 -0.02
C GLU A 613 16.44 -15.54 -0.85
N GLU A 614 16.65 -15.45 -2.16
CA GLU A 614 15.80 -14.72 -3.08
C GLU A 614 15.79 -15.34 -4.48
N LEU A 615 14.80 -14.98 -5.28
CA LEU A 615 14.64 -15.44 -6.67
C LEU A 615 15.30 -14.51 -7.68
N ARG A 616 15.77 -13.34 -7.25
CA ARG A 616 16.65 -12.46 -8.02
C ARG A 616 17.28 -11.42 -7.10
N VAL A 617 18.61 -11.47 -6.98
CA VAL A 617 19.43 -10.40 -6.39
C VAL A 617 19.36 -9.19 -7.30
N SER A 618 18.99 -8.03 -6.74
CA SER A 618 19.07 -6.65 -7.21
C SER A 618 19.02 -6.42 -8.72
N VAL A 619 18.26 -5.41 -9.17
CA VAL A 619 18.26 -5.10 -10.60
C VAL A 619 19.63 -4.59 -11.13
N LEU A 620 20.66 -4.45 -10.29
CA LEU A 620 22.03 -4.14 -10.70
C LEU A 620 22.85 -5.35 -11.18
N VAL A 621 22.47 -6.58 -10.85
CA VAL A 621 23.24 -7.78 -11.26
C VAL A 621 23.03 -8.09 -12.75
N PRO A 622 24.07 -8.34 -13.56
CA PRO A 622 23.91 -8.62 -14.99
C PRO A 622 22.88 -9.73 -15.32
N GLY A 623 22.29 -9.64 -16.51
CA GLY A 623 21.27 -10.58 -17.01
C GLY A 623 19.84 -10.07 -16.84
N ASP A 624 18.91 -10.67 -17.57
CA ASP A 624 17.51 -10.25 -17.74
C ASP A 624 16.49 -11.34 -17.36
N GLU A 625 16.98 -12.44 -16.79
CA GLU A 625 16.15 -13.56 -16.37
C GLU A 625 15.65 -13.39 -14.93
N ILE A 626 14.35 -13.62 -14.73
CA ILE A 626 13.75 -13.72 -13.39
C ILE A 626 13.77 -15.18 -12.92
N ASP A 627 13.69 -15.41 -11.61
CA ASP A 627 13.89 -16.72 -10.98
C ASP A 627 15.33 -17.25 -11.13
N VAL A 628 16.30 -16.33 -11.12
CA VAL A 628 17.73 -16.66 -11.01
C VAL A 628 18.11 -16.51 -9.55
N PRO A 629 18.18 -17.62 -8.80
CA PRO A 629 18.33 -17.55 -7.36
C PRO A 629 19.71 -17.04 -6.96
N GLY A 630 19.77 -16.34 -5.84
CA GLY A 630 21.00 -15.81 -5.30
C GLY A 630 20.89 -15.47 -3.82
N GLY A 631 21.72 -14.51 -3.41
CA GLY A 631 21.81 -14.05 -2.04
C GLY A 631 22.75 -14.88 -1.17
N ARG A 632 22.56 -14.75 0.14
CA ARG A 632 23.42 -15.18 1.23
C ARG A 632 22.96 -16.51 1.80
N VAL A 633 23.78 -17.07 2.70
CA VAL A 633 23.45 -18.30 3.41
C VAL A 633 22.74 -17.93 4.71
N MET A 634 21.41 -17.96 4.66
CA MET A 634 20.53 -17.41 5.70
C MET A 634 19.94 -18.51 6.58
N SER A 635 19.72 -18.21 7.87
CA SER A 635 19.10 -19.16 8.82
C SER A 635 17.56 -19.16 8.77
N ASP A 636 16.95 -18.08 8.31
CA ASP A 636 15.49 -17.85 8.25
C ASP A 636 14.84 -18.35 6.95
N CYS A 637 15.59 -18.49 5.86
CA CYS A 637 15.00 -18.86 4.55
C CYS A 637 14.53 -20.32 4.49
N SER A 638 15.40 -21.28 4.81
CA SER A 638 15.06 -22.71 4.78
C SER A 638 14.04 -23.11 5.86
N SER A 639 14.08 -22.42 7.00
CA SER A 639 13.15 -22.59 8.11
C SER A 639 11.77 -22.03 7.77
N MET A 640 11.66 -20.81 7.22
CA MET A 640 10.38 -20.27 6.75
C MET A 640 9.79 -21.10 5.62
N PHE A 641 10.58 -21.62 4.68
CA PHE A 641 10.07 -22.53 3.64
C PHE A 641 9.36 -23.77 4.23
N ALA A 642 9.91 -24.35 5.31
CA ALA A 642 9.26 -25.45 6.02
C ALA A 642 7.99 -25.00 6.78
N VAL A 643 7.96 -23.77 7.32
CA VAL A 643 6.78 -23.19 7.97
C VAL A 643 5.64 -22.97 6.97
N TYR A 644 5.90 -22.35 5.82
CA TYR A 644 4.87 -22.16 4.78
C TYR A 644 4.22 -23.48 4.36
N ALA A 645 5.03 -24.55 4.26
CA ALA A 645 4.53 -25.89 4.02
C ALA A 645 3.60 -26.38 5.13
N LEU A 646 3.99 -26.16 6.39
CA LEU A 646 3.17 -26.52 7.55
C LEU A 646 1.87 -25.71 7.63
N GLU A 647 1.90 -24.42 7.30
CA GLU A 647 0.73 -23.54 7.25
C GLU A 647 -0.25 -23.95 6.14
N LEU A 648 0.24 -24.21 4.94
CA LEU A 648 -0.61 -24.71 3.85
C LEU A 648 -1.20 -26.09 4.20
N TYR A 649 -0.41 -26.96 4.83
CA TYR A 649 -0.92 -28.25 5.30
C TYR A 649 -1.99 -28.07 6.39
N ARG A 650 -1.67 -27.39 7.50
CA ARG A 650 -2.55 -27.26 8.67
C ARG A 650 -3.72 -26.31 8.45
N TRP A 651 -3.52 -25.16 7.83
CA TRP A 651 -4.53 -24.10 7.74
C TRP A 651 -5.36 -24.16 6.46
N LYS A 652 -4.82 -24.69 5.35
CA LYS A 652 -5.56 -24.83 4.09
C LYS A 652 -6.03 -26.26 3.83
N GLY A 653 -5.32 -27.27 4.34
CA GLY A 653 -5.55 -28.66 3.98
C GLY A 653 -4.91 -29.06 2.65
N GLU A 654 -3.82 -28.40 2.24
CA GLU A 654 -3.10 -28.64 0.97
C GLU A 654 -2.20 -29.87 1.03
N VAL A 655 -2.77 -31.04 1.31
CA VAL A 655 -2.03 -32.29 1.53
C VAL A 655 -1.17 -32.67 0.32
N GLU A 656 -1.75 -32.73 -0.87
CA GLU A 656 -1.04 -33.19 -2.08
C GLU A 656 0.03 -32.20 -2.55
N PHE A 657 -0.25 -30.89 -2.46
CA PHE A 657 0.72 -29.86 -2.81
C PHE A 657 1.94 -29.93 -1.88
N VAL A 658 1.72 -29.96 -0.56
CA VAL A 658 2.83 -30.01 0.41
C VAL A 658 3.58 -31.34 0.32
N LYS A 659 2.88 -32.45 0.09
CA LYS A 659 3.50 -33.77 -0.15
C LYS A 659 4.40 -33.76 -1.39
N SER A 660 4.00 -33.07 -2.46
CA SER A 660 4.84 -32.92 -3.65
C SER A 660 6.15 -32.15 -3.39
N LEU A 661 6.14 -31.25 -2.40
CA LEU A 661 7.31 -30.49 -1.96
C LEU A 661 8.09 -31.18 -0.84
N TRP A 662 7.59 -32.29 -0.28
CA TRP A 662 8.22 -32.98 0.84
C TRP A 662 9.71 -33.30 0.62
N PRO A 663 10.16 -33.77 -0.57
CA PRO A 663 11.59 -33.99 -0.82
C PRO A 663 12.44 -32.72 -0.66
N ASN A 664 11.93 -31.56 -1.08
CA ASN A 664 12.61 -30.28 -0.90
C ASN A 664 12.60 -29.84 0.56
N ILE A 665 11.45 -29.94 1.23
CA ILE A 665 11.31 -29.57 2.65
C ILE A 665 12.24 -30.42 3.52
N LYS A 666 12.28 -31.74 3.32
CA LYS A 666 13.17 -32.66 4.02
C LYS A 666 14.64 -32.26 3.85
N LYS A 667 15.07 -31.88 2.64
CA LYS A 667 16.44 -31.39 2.38
C LYS A 667 16.73 -30.06 3.07
N ALA A 668 15.77 -29.14 3.12
CA ALA A 668 15.92 -27.86 3.81
C ALA A 668 16.09 -28.04 5.33
N VAL A 669 15.31 -28.94 5.93
CA VAL A 669 15.44 -29.28 7.35
C VAL A 669 16.72 -30.08 7.62
N GLN A 670 17.10 -31.01 6.73
CA GLN A 670 18.37 -31.73 6.82
C GLN A 670 19.57 -30.78 6.75
N TRP A 671 19.52 -29.76 5.90
CA TRP A 671 20.56 -28.74 5.84
C TRP A 671 20.77 -28.05 7.19
N HIS A 672 19.69 -27.69 7.90
CA HIS A 672 19.78 -27.17 9.27
C HIS A 672 20.45 -28.16 10.23
N ILE A 673 20.12 -29.45 10.16
CA ILE A 673 20.73 -30.51 10.98
C ILE A 673 22.24 -30.60 10.69
N ASP A 674 22.63 -30.48 9.43
CA ASP A 674 24.03 -30.54 9.00
C ASP A 674 24.81 -29.30 9.45
N GLN A 675 24.23 -28.09 9.34
CA GLN A 675 24.84 -26.85 9.85
C GLN A 675 25.06 -26.89 11.37
N ALA A 676 24.19 -27.59 12.10
CA ALA A 676 24.25 -27.71 13.56
C ALA A 676 25.00 -28.96 14.05
N LYS A 677 25.61 -29.75 13.17
CA LYS A 677 26.15 -31.09 13.49
C LYS A 677 27.16 -31.11 14.64
N GLU A 678 28.03 -30.10 14.70
CA GLU A 678 29.13 -30.05 15.67
C GLU A 678 28.70 -29.53 17.05
N TYR A 679 27.85 -28.51 17.09
CA TYR A 679 27.52 -27.79 18.33
C TYR A 679 26.06 -27.90 18.77
N GLY A 680 25.20 -28.54 17.97
CA GLY A 680 23.74 -28.50 18.17
C GLY A 680 23.11 -27.18 17.74
N GLN A 681 23.90 -26.18 17.35
CA GLN A 681 23.43 -24.92 16.77
C GLN A 681 24.24 -24.57 15.52
N PRO A 682 23.62 -23.96 14.50
CA PRO A 682 24.34 -23.52 13.32
C PRO A 682 25.23 -22.31 13.64
N ARG A 683 26.39 -22.25 12.99
CA ARG A 683 27.39 -21.20 13.22
C ARG A 683 27.45 -20.21 12.08
N LYS A 684 27.58 -18.92 12.43
CA LYS A 684 27.92 -17.83 11.48
C LYS A 684 27.01 -17.76 10.24
N LEU A 685 25.72 -18.06 10.41
CA LEU A 685 24.72 -17.87 9.35
C LEU A 685 24.22 -16.43 9.34
N GLU A 686 23.90 -15.94 8.15
CA GLU A 686 23.26 -14.64 7.95
C GLU A 686 21.78 -14.70 8.35
N THR A 687 21.17 -13.53 8.53
CA THR A 687 19.76 -13.36 8.91
C THR A 687 19.18 -12.14 8.22
N THR A 688 17.87 -11.93 8.38
CA THR A 688 17.20 -10.67 7.99
C THR A 688 17.91 -9.42 8.54
N TYR A 689 18.69 -9.53 9.62
CA TYR A 689 19.49 -8.45 10.23
C TYR A 689 20.91 -8.39 9.66
N ASP A 690 21.01 -8.37 8.35
CA ASP A 690 22.24 -8.41 7.58
C ASP A 690 23.23 -7.26 7.87
N TYR A 691 22.76 -6.05 8.14
CA TYR A 691 23.64 -4.90 8.47
C TYR A 691 24.00 -4.82 9.95
N VAL A 692 23.40 -5.67 10.76
CA VAL A 692 23.87 -5.93 12.13
C VAL A 692 25.08 -6.88 12.07
N VAL A 693 25.28 -7.61 10.96
CA VAL A 693 26.44 -8.47 10.71
C VAL A 693 26.65 -9.47 11.86
N LEU A 694 25.61 -10.25 12.17
CA LEU A 694 25.67 -11.26 13.24
C LEU A 694 26.64 -12.41 12.90
N THR A 695 27.01 -12.56 11.64
CA THR A 695 27.93 -13.57 11.09
C THR A 695 29.34 -13.51 11.67
N ILE A 696 29.74 -12.41 12.31
CA ILE A 696 31.04 -12.33 13.01
C ILE A 696 31.08 -13.17 14.29
N TYR A 697 29.91 -13.43 14.90
CA TYR A 697 29.78 -14.21 16.14
C TYR A 697 29.50 -15.68 15.83
N ASP A 698 29.89 -16.58 16.72
CA ASP A 698 29.71 -18.02 16.47
C ASP A 698 28.23 -18.41 16.47
N PHE A 699 27.46 -17.93 17.45
CA PHE A 699 26.02 -18.19 17.55
C PHE A 699 25.26 -16.87 17.75
N SER A 700 24.05 -16.77 17.19
CA SER A 700 23.09 -15.71 17.49
C SER A 700 21.75 -16.30 17.92
N ALA A 701 21.04 -15.63 18.84
CA ALA A 701 19.79 -16.15 19.41
C ALA A 701 18.72 -16.32 18.32
N TYR A 702 18.67 -15.36 17.39
CA TYR A 702 17.82 -15.40 16.20
C TYR A 702 18.05 -16.66 15.36
N THR A 703 19.30 -16.91 14.94
CA THR A 703 19.66 -18.07 14.12
C THR A 703 19.38 -19.39 14.83
N SER A 704 19.64 -19.46 16.15
CA SER A 704 19.32 -20.63 16.96
C SER A 704 17.81 -20.87 17.07
N GLY A 705 17.01 -19.83 17.23
CA GLY A 705 15.54 -19.92 17.21
C GLY A 705 15.01 -20.48 15.88
N PHE A 706 15.50 -19.96 14.75
CA PHE A 706 15.09 -20.43 13.43
C PHE A 706 15.53 -21.86 13.12
N HIS A 707 16.68 -22.29 13.66
CA HIS A 707 17.08 -23.70 13.63
C HIS A 707 16.05 -24.58 14.34
N LEU A 708 15.66 -24.23 15.57
CA LEU A 708 14.68 -24.96 16.35
C LEU A 708 13.30 -24.99 15.66
N LEU A 709 12.89 -23.88 15.05
CA LEU A 709 11.66 -23.77 14.26
C LEU A 709 11.66 -24.75 13.08
N ALA A 710 12.74 -24.80 12.29
CA ALA A 710 12.86 -25.72 11.16
C ALA A 710 12.73 -27.19 11.59
N LEU A 711 13.36 -27.56 12.71
CA LEU A 711 13.31 -28.93 13.22
C LEU A 711 11.91 -29.31 13.71
N ARG A 712 11.19 -28.39 14.35
CA ARG A 712 9.81 -28.61 14.80
C ARG A 712 8.84 -28.69 13.63
N ALA A 713 8.96 -27.81 12.65
CA ALA A 713 8.16 -27.88 11.43
C ALA A 713 8.43 -29.18 10.64
N GLY A 714 9.71 -29.55 10.49
CA GLY A 714 10.13 -30.79 9.84
C GLY A 714 9.63 -32.04 10.56
N TYR A 715 9.61 -32.07 11.89
CA TYR A 715 9.04 -33.16 12.68
C TYR A 715 7.55 -33.37 12.38
N GLU A 716 6.75 -32.30 12.43
CA GLU A 716 5.30 -32.39 12.21
C GLU A 716 4.96 -32.83 10.78
N LEU A 717 5.66 -32.27 9.77
CA LEU A 717 5.48 -32.66 8.37
C LEU A 717 5.95 -34.10 8.10
N ALA A 718 7.04 -34.54 8.73
CA ALA A 718 7.51 -35.92 8.63
C ALA A 718 6.48 -36.91 9.16
N LEU A 719 5.86 -36.61 10.31
CA LEU A 719 4.76 -37.42 10.84
C LEU A 719 3.55 -37.43 9.91
N ALA A 720 3.15 -36.25 9.40
CA ALA A 720 2.02 -36.12 8.48
C ALA A 720 2.17 -36.96 7.21
N PHE A 721 3.41 -37.16 6.73
CA PHE A 721 3.70 -37.95 5.53
C PHE A 721 4.26 -39.35 5.81
N GLY A 722 4.25 -39.81 7.07
CA GLY A 722 4.67 -41.16 7.46
C GLY A 722 6.19 -41.41 7.40
N ASP A 723 7.02 -40.37 7.36
CA ASP A 723 8.49 -40.44 7.37
C ASP A 723 9.00 -40.48 8.82
N THR A 724 8.69 -41.58 9.53
CA THR A 724 8.99 -41.72 10.96
C THR A 724 10.48 -41.65 11.28
N ASP A 725 11.34 -42.12 10.38
CA ASP A 725 12.80 -42.08 10.56
C ASP A 725 13.31 -40.63 10.55
N PHE A 726 12.83 -39.82 9.61
CA PHE A 726 13.18 -38.41 9.58
C PHE A 726 12.55 -37.64 10.75
N ALA A 727 11.31 -37.97 11.16
CA ALA A 727 10.71 -37.40 12.36
C ALA A 727 11.61 -37.63 13.61
N ASN A 728 12.09 -38.86 13.81
CA ASN A 728 13.02 -39.20 14.90
C ASN A 728 14.35 -38.43 14.79
N THR A 729 14.83 -38.22 13.57
CA THR A 729 16.04 -37.43 13.29
C THR A 729 15.83 -35.96 13.68
N CYS A 730 14.73 -35.34 13.25
CA CYS A 730 14.34 -33.99 13.62
C CYS A 730 14.20 -33.82 15.14
N GLN A 731 13.51 -34.76 15.79
CA GLN A 731 13.30 -34.71 17.25
C GLN A 731 14.63 -34.83 18.02
N SER A 732 15.54 -35.69 17.56
CA SER A 732 16.87 -35.86 18.16
C SER A 732 17.76 -34.64 17.96
N ALA A 733 17.72 -34.02 16.78
CA ALA A 733 18.38 -32.75 16.52
C ALA A 733 17.79 -31.62 17.36
N TYR A 734 16.46 -31.58 17.51
CA TYR A 734 15.76 -30.54 18.27
C TYR A 734 16.17 -30.55 19.74
N ARG A 735 16.19 -31.74 20.37
CA ARG A 735 16.66 -31.87 21.76
C ARG A 735 18.10 -31.36 21.93
N ARG A 736 19.01 -31.74 21.02
CA ARG A 736 20.40 -31.22 21.04
C ARG A 736 20.45 -29.71 20.85
N GLY A 737 19.60 -29.15 20.00
CA GLY A 737 19.52 -27.71 19.78
C GLY A 737 19.04 -26.95 21.01
N VAL A 738 18.00 -27.44 21.70
CA VAL A 738 17.50 -26.84 22.95
C VAL A 738 18.58 -26.86 24.03
N GLU A 739 19.27 -28.00 24.20
CA GLU A 739 20.40 -28.09 25.14
C GLU A 739 21.55 -27.14 24.76
N ALA A 740 21.81 -26.97 23.46
CA ALA A 740 22.88 -26.13 22.96
C ALA A 740 22.61 -24.63 23.08
N ILE A 741 21.39 -24.14 22.75
CA ILE A 741 21.08 -22.71 22.91
C ILE A 741 21.19 -22.29 24.38
N ASP A 742 20.74 -23.15 25.29
CA ASP A 742 20.88 -22.93 26.73
C ASP A 742 22.35 -22.95 27.15
N LYS A 743 23.13 -23.94 26.70
CA LYS A 743 24.55 -24.04 27.05
C LYS A 743 25.37 -22.85 26.56
N TYR A 744 25.14 -22.41 25.32
CA TYR A 744 26.00 -21.43 24.67
C TYR A 744 25.51 -19.99 24.85
N GLN A 745 24.19 -19.75 24.98
CA GLN A 745 23.63 -18.41 24.86
C GLN A 745 22.85 -17.93 26.09
N TRP A 746 22.42 -18.83 26.99
CA TRP A 746 21.78 -18.40 28.23
C TRP A 746 22.78 -17.76 29.20
N ASN A 747 22.54 -16.49 29.55
CA ASN A 747 23.31 -15.76 30.53
C ASN A 747 22.70 -15.96 31.93
N ALA A 748 23.20 -16.93 32.69
CA ALA A 748 22.65 -17.25 34.02
C ALA A 748 22.78 -16.09 35.03
N THR A 749 23.75 -15.19 34.85
CA THR A 749 23.96 -14.04 35.74
C THR A 749 22.89 -12.96 35.53
N HIS A 750 22.54 -12.68 34.28
CA HIS A 750 21.60 -11.61 33.93
C HIS A 750 20.20 -12.12 33.55
N GLU A 751 20.03 -13.45 33.51
CA GLU A 751 18.79 -14.16 33.23
C GLU A 751 18.14 -13.83 31.88
N TYR A 752 18.93 -13.73 30.81
CA TYR A 752 18.44 -13.64 29.43
C TYR A 752 19.34 -14.38 28.45
N TYR A 753 18.84 -14.67 27.25
CA TYR A 753 19.69 -15.14 26.15
C TYR A 753 20.49 -13.96 25.56
N ASN A 754 21.81 -14.11 25.47
CA ASN A 754 22.65 -13.16 24.77
C ASN A 754 22.27 -13.16 23.29
N ALA A 755 22.17 -11.96 22.69
CA ALA A 755 21.91 -11.77 21.27
C ALA A 755 22.85 -12.61 20.40
N TYR A 756 24.11 -12.71 20.83
CA TYR A 756 25.14 -13.52 20.21
C TYR A 756 26.17 -14.02 21.23
N THR A 757 26.95 -15.04 20.85
CA THR A 757 28.09 -15.55 21.64
C THR A 757 29.23 -16.03 20.75
N THR A 758 30.44 -16.10 21.31
CA THR A 758 31.65 -16.63 20.68
C THR A 758 32.18 -17.82 21.48
N LEU A 759 32.75 -18.81 20.80
CA LEU A 759 33.32 -20.01 21.42
C LEU A 759 34.65 -19.73 22.12
N ASN A 760 35.41 -18.74 21.63
CA ASN A 760 36.64 -18.25 22.25
C ASN A 760 36.40 -16.86 22.85
N LYS A 761 37.10 -16.50 23.95
CA LYS A 761 37.27 -15.09 24.33
C LYS A 761 38.06 -14.42 23.21
N VAL A 762 37.37 -13.65 22.40
CA VAL A 762 38.00 -12.87 21.34
C VAL A 762 38.21 -11.48 21.93
N ASP A 763 39.44 -11.18 22.36
CA ASP A 763 39.80 -9.84 22.85
C ASP A 763 39.74 -8.79 21.72
N SER A 764 39.79 -9.23 20.44
CA SER A 764 39.49 -8.43 19.25
C SER A 764 39.20 -9.30 18.02
N ILE A 765 38.19 -8.92 17.23
CA ILE A 765 37.86 -9.57 15.94
C ILE A 765 38.71 -8.91 14.85
N ASP A 766 39.70 -9.63 14.32
CA ASP A 766 40.48 -9.17 13.16
C ASP A 766 39.66 -9.37 11.87
N PHE A 767 39.39 -8.27 11.17
CA PHE A 767 38.59 -8.25 9.95
C PHE A 767 39.35 -8.94 8.81
N ARG A 768 38.99 -10.19 8.49
CA ARG A 768 39.31 -10.79 7.19
C ARG A 768 38.03 -11.28 6.54
N LEU A 769 37.48 -10.44 5.67
CA LEU A 769 36.44 -10.81 4.71
C LEU A 769 37.03 -11.85 3.74
N ASP A 770 36.98 -13.12 4.14
CA ASP A 770 37.31 -14.25 3.28
C ASP A 770 36.04 -14.84 2.69
N SER A 771 35.57 -14.24 1.60
CA SER A 771 34.90 -15.01 0.56
C SER A 771 35.18 -14.38 -0.79
N LYS A 772 35.70 -15.21 -1.71
CA LYS A 772 36.01 -14.82 -3.10
C LYS A 772 34.78 -14.31 -3.88
N ASN A 773 33.56 -14.50 -3.36
CA ASN A 773 32.31 -14.11 -4.03
C ASN A 773 31.63 -12.87 -3.42
N PHE A 774 32.01 -12.42 -2.21
CA PHE A 774 31.45 -11.21 -1.58
C PHE A 774 32.18 -9.91 -1.99
N ARG A 775 33.33 -10.05 -2.68
CA ARG A 775 34.20 -8.95 -3.09
C ARG A 775 33.71 -8.13 -4.30
N SER A 776 32.73 -8.56 -5.08
CA SER A 776 32.46 -7.86 -6.34
C SER A 776 31.62 -6.58 -6.20
N THR A 777 30.76 -6.49 -5.17
CA THR A 777 29.79 -5.38 -5.06
C THR A 777 29.90 -4.63 -3.74
N LEU A 778 29.81 -5.33 -2.59
CA LEU A 778 29.97 -4.66 -1.29
C LEU A 778 31.42 -4.25 -1.03
N GLY A 779 32.41 -5.06 -1.45
CA GLY A 779 33.83 -4.69 -1.37
C GLY A 779 34.15 -3.40 -2.14
N LYS A 780 33.53 -3.19 -3.32
CA LYS A 780 33.67 -1.96 -4.11
C LYS A 780 32.90 -0.78 -3.50
N MET A 781 31.75 -1.01 -2.88
CA MET A 781 31.01 0.01 -2.13
C MET A 781 31.79 0.48 -0.90
N ILE A 782 32.38 -0.45 -0.14
CA ILE A 782 33.25 -0.17 1.00
C ILE A 782 34.49 0.61 0.53
N GLU A 783 35.09 0.23 -0.61
CA GLU A 783 36.20 0.98 -1.22
C GLU A 783 35.80 2.39 -1.68
N ALA A 784 34.67 2.53 -2.37
CA ALA A 784 34.19 3.80 -2.93
C ALA A 784 33.72 4.80 -1.85
N GLN A 785 33.26 4.32 -0.69
CA GLN A 785 32.85 5.14 0.45
C GLN A 785 34.01 5.51 1.39
N GLY A 786 35.26 5.15 1.05
CA GLY A 786 36.42 5.43 1.90
C GLY A 786 36.47 4.58 3.18
N LEU A 787 35.74 3.46 3.23
CA LEU A 787 35.67 2.55 4.39
C LEU A 787 36.80 1.52 4.39
N VAL A 788 37.79 1.63 3.49
CA VAL A 788 39.04 0.87 3.55
C VAL A 788 39.87 1.41 4.71
N GLY A 789 39.82 0.70 5.85
CA GLY A 789 40.70 1.01 6.98
C GLY A 789 40.06 0.96 8.36
N VAL A 790 38.76 0.67 8.48
CA VAL A 790 38.13 0.43 9.80
C VAL A 790 38.40 -1.01 10.23
N THR A 791 39.67 -1.36 10.46
CA THR A 791 40.02 -2.42 11.40
C THR A 791 39.87 -1.85 12.80
N GLU A 792 38.64 -1.59 13.22
CA GLU A 792 38.38 -1.32 14.64
C GLU A 792 38.37 -2.65 15.36
N ASN A 793 39.20 -2.77 16.40
CA ASN A 793 39.02 -3.77 17.45
C ASN A 793 37.68 -3.49 18.11
N LEU A 794 36.58 -3.96 17.52
CA LEU A 794 35.25 -3.76 18.06
C LEU A 794 35.13 -4.65 19.30
N PRO A 795 34.97 -4.08 20.50
CA PRO A 795 34.83 -4.87 21.71
C PRO A 795 33.55 -5.71 21.58
N ALA A 796 33.66 -7.02 21.78
CA ALA A 796 32.49 -7.83 22.06
C ALA A 796 31.94 -7.37 23.41
N THR A 797 30.78 -6.71 23.45
CA THR A 797 30.11 -6.42 24.72
C THR A 797 29.52 -7.72 25.24
N PRO A 798 30.04 -8.31 26.33
CA PRO A 798 29.43 -9.49 26.92
C PRO A 798 28.06 -9.08 27.50
N GLY A 799 26.98 -9.73 27.07
CA GLY A 799 25.64 -9.44 27.59
C GLY A 799 24.74 -8.58 26.70
N ALA A 800 25.03 -8.40 25.41
CA ALA A 800 24.08 -7.73 24.52
C ALA A 800 22.74 -8.51 24.46
N VAL A 801 21.62 -7.79 24.53
CA VAL A 801 20.26 -8.32 24.33
C VAL A 801 19.61 -7.55 23.19
N MET A 802 19.34 -8.22 22.08
CA MET A 802 18.86 -7.59 20.86
C MET A 802 17.34 -7.72 20.78
N ALA A 803 16.66 -6.64 20.40
CA ALA A 803 15.24 -6.71 20.11
C ALA A 803 14.94 -7.72 18.99
N ASP A 804 13.86 -8.48 19.13
CA ASP A 804 13.38 -9.49 18.18
C ASP A 804 14.28 -10.74 18.02
N SER A 805 15.07 -11.07 19.04
CA SER A 805 15.92 -12.28 19.07
C SER A 805 15.14 -13.58 18.91
N PHE A 806 13.83 -13.60 19.22
CA PHE A 806 12.98 -14.79 19.17
C PHE A 806 11.78 -14.65 18.23
N TYR A 807 11.91 -13.97 17.09
CA TYR A 807 10.86 -13.97 16.07
C TYR A 807 10.42 -15.40 15.66
N ALA A 808 11.36 -16.35 15.57
CA ALA A 808 11.05 -17.76 15.31
C ALA A 808 10.00 -18.35 16.28
N GLN A 809 9.94 -17.87 17.52
CA GLN A 809 8.95 -18.28 18.51
C GLN A 809 7.55 -17.69 18.23
N VAL A 810 7.47 -16.49 17.65
CA VAL A 810 6.20 -15.89 17.19
C VAL A 810 5.57 -16.82 16.15
N VAL A 811 6.36 -17.20 15.15
CA VAL A 811 5.96 -18.09 14.08
C VAL A 811 5.60 -19.48 14.64
N ALA A 812 6.41 -20.04 15.53
CA ALA A 812 6.12 -21.33 16.15
C ALA A 812 4.78 -21.35 16.90
N PHE A 813 4.43 -20.27 17.60
CA PHE A 813 3.16 -20.19 18.31
C PHE A 813 1.97 -20.08 17.36
N SER A 814 2.06 -19.28 16.28
CA SER A 814 0.95 -19.10 15.34
C SER A 814 0.53 -20.40 14.66
N VAL A 815 1.50 -21.25 14.29
CA VAL A 815 1.24 -22.54 13.64
C VAL A 815 1.06 -23.68 14.64
N GLY A 816 1.11 -23.41 15.95
CA GLY A 816 0.84 -24.39 17.01
C GLY A 816 1.95 -25.42 17.24
N LEU A 817 3.22 -25.03 17.11
CA LEU A 817 4.39 -25.87 17.46
C LEU A 817 4.75 -25.80 18.95
N GLY A 818 4.20 -24.82 19.67
CA GLY A 818 4.48 -24.58 21.08
C GLY A 818 5.79 -23.83 21.31
N PRO A 819 6.30 -23.80 22.57
CA PRO A 819 7.55 -23.15 22.89
C PRO A 819 8.76 -23.92 22.32
N LEU A 820 9.66 -23.18 21.65
CA LEU A 820 10.94 -23.63 21.12
C LEU A 820 12.03 -23.66 22.21
N VAL A 821 11.91 -22.78 23.21
CA VAL A 821 12.82 -22.66 24.36
C VAL A 821 12.00 -22.67 25.66
N ASP A 822 12.66 -22.76 26.82
CA ASP A 822 11.99 -22.72 28.12
C ASP A 822 11.14 -21.42 28.25
N PRO A 823 9.80 -21.53 28.42
CA PRO A 823 8.92 -20.37 28.53
C PRO A 823 9.29 -19.43 29.69
N SER A 824 9.78 -19.97 30.81
CA SER A 824 10.17 -19.17 31.97
C SER A 824 11.40 -18.31 31.66
N ARG A 825 12.35 -18.84 30.89
CA ARG A 825 13.53 -18.10 30.42
C ARG A 825 13.17 -17.10 29.35
N LEU A 826 12.25 -17.44 28.46
CA LEU A 826 11.76 -16.52 27.44
C LEU A 826 11.07 -15.30 28.06
N ILE A 827 10.25 -15.49 29.10
CA ILE A 827 9.63 -14.36 29.84
C ILE A 827 10.71 -13.45 30.44
N LYS A 828 11.75 -14.02 31.07
CA LYS A 828 12.86 -13.23 31.62
C LYS A 828 13.65 -12.50 30.53
N HIS A 829 13.89 -13.16 29.40
CA HIS A 829 14.54 -12.56 28.25
C HIS A 829 13.74 -11.37 27.69
N LEU A 830 12.43 -11.53 27.46
CA LEU A 830 11.57 -10.45 26.95
C LEU A 830 11.52 -9.26 27.91
N LYS A 831 11.57 -9.50 29.22
CA LYS A 831 11.69 -8.43 30.22
C LYS A 831 13.01 -7.67 30.06
N ALA A 832 14.14 -8.38 29.99
CA ALA A 832 15.45 -7.75 29.80
C ALA A 832 15.57 -7.01 28.46
N GLU A 833 15.03 -7.60 27.39
CA GLU A 833 14.95 -7.01 26.06
C GLU A 833 14.22 -5.67 26.10
N TYR A 834 13.05 -5.60 26.75
CA TYR A 834 12.33 -4.35 26.92
C TYR A 834 13.12 -3.34 27.77
N GLU A 835 13.65 -3.77 28.92
CA GLU A 835 14.39 -2.89 29.85
C GLU A 835 15.66 -2.28 29.23
N HIS A 836 16.32 -2.97 28.30
CA HIS A 836 17.57 -2.51 27.70
C HIS A 836 17.36 -1.77 26.37
N ASN A 837 16.28 -2.10 25.64
CA ASN A 837 16.11 -1.66 24.25
C ASN A 837 15.02 -0.61 24.08
N GLU A 838 14.15 -0.39 25.06
CA GLU A 838 13.03 0.55 24.91
C GLU A 838 13.49 2.00 24.73
N THR A 839 12.80 2.69 23.83
CA THR A 839 12.91 4.14 23.61
C THR A 839 11.52 4.70 23.29
N PRO A 840 11.33 6.03 23.34
CA PRO A 840 10.09 6.68 22.89
C PRO A 840 9.71 6.41 21.42
N TYR A 841 10.60 5.81 20.63
CA TYR A 841 10.45 5.60 19.19
C TYR A 841 10.22 4.12 18.82
N GLY A 842 10.50 3.18 19.73
CA GLY A 842 10.51 1.74 19.47
C GLY A 842 11.71 1.06 20.13
N MET A 843 11.75 -0.28 20.09
CA MET A 843 12.85 -1.04 20.67
C MET A 843 14.04 -1.13 19.71
N LEU A 844 15.23 -0.94 20.27
CA LEU A 844 16.49 -0.94 19.54
C LEU A 844 16.94 -2.37 19.23
N VAL A 845 17.29 -2.59 17.97
CA VAL A 845 18.07 -3.75 17.55
C VAL A 845 19.53 -3.45 17.87
N MET A 846 19.98 -3.86 19.05
CA MET A 846 21.33 -3.59 19.54
C MET A 846 22.17 -4.85 19.71
N THR A 847 23.41 -4.77 19.22
CA THR A 847 24.48 -5.73 19.48
C THR A 847 25.48 -5.21 20.50
N GLY A 848 25.41 -3.92 20.88
CA GLY A 848 26.42 -3.32 21.75
C GLY A 848 27.80 -3.23 21.11
N ARG A 849 27.88 -3.37 19.77
CA ARG A 849 29.08 -3.14 18.97
C ARG A 849 29.41 -1.65 18.90
N TYR A 850 28.37 -0.81 18.87
CA TYR A 850 28.48 0.64 18.90
C TYR A 850 27.92 1.19 20.21
N PRO A 851 28.47 2.32 20.71
CA PRO A 851 27.96 2.95 21.92
C PRO A 851 26.49 3.34 21.77
N TYR A 852 25.74 3.32 22.87
CA TYR A 852 24.41 3.90 22.97
C TYR A 852 24.47 5.17 23.85
N PRO A 853 23.90 6.31 23.42
CA PRO A 853 23.27 6.57 22.12
C PRO A 853 24.25 6.41 20.93
N GLY A 854 23.73 6.00 19.77
CA GLY A 854 24.51 5.61 18.59
C GLY A 854 25.44 6.72 18.09
N PRO A 855 26.60 6.40 17.47
CA PRO A 855 27.39 7.41 16.79
C PRO A 855 26.56 7.99 15.64
N ALA A 856 26.63 9.30 15.42
CA ALA A 856 26.00 9.97 14.27
C ALA A 856 26.58 9.51 12.90
N VAL A 857 27.54 8.57 12.91
CA VAL A 857 28.36 8.17 11.77
C VAL A 857 27.85 6.87 11.14
N LYS A 858 27.48 7.02 9.88
CA LYS A 858 26.96 6.07 8.89
C LYS A 858 28.06 5.06 8.47
N PRO A 859 27.74 3.85 7.97
CA PRO A 859 26.43 3.35 7.53
C PRO A 859 25.81 2.25 8.42
N PHE A 860 26.25 2.10 9.68
CA PHE A 860 25.88 0.96 10.52
C PHE A 860 24.43 1.09 11.05
N ARG A 861 23.70 -0.04 11.12
CA ARG A 861 22.27 -0.11 11.49
C ARG A 861 22.02 -0.68 12.89
N ASP A 862 23.08 -0.74 13.70
CA ASP A 862 23.03 -1.15 15.10
C ASP A 862 22.42 -0.03 15.94
N ASN A 863 21.57 -0.32 16.92
CA ASN A 863 20.75 0.69 17.61
C ASN A 863 19.73 1.39 16.70
N CYS A 864 19.35 0.82 15.55
CA CYS A 864 18.16 1.26 14.81
C CYS A 864 16.91 0.50 15.28
N ILE A 865 15.74 0.98 14.88
CA ILE A 865 14.46 0.32 15.17
C ILE A 865 13.96 -0.34 13.89
N TRP A 866 13.93 -1.67 13.91
CA TRP A 866 13.34 -2.46 12.84
C TRP A 866 11.87 -2.71 13.16
N GLN A 867 10.97 -2.39 12.24
CA GLN A 867 9.55 -2.16 12.59
C GLN A 867 8.80 -3.40 13.10
N MET A 868 9.31 -4.62 12.87
CA MET A 868 8.73 -5.86 13.38
C MET A 868 8.99 -6.11 14.88
N ALA A 869 10.04 -5.51 15.47
CA ALA A 869 10.51 -5.91 16.79
C ALA A 869 9.46 -5.71 17.89
N ASN A 870 8.83 -4.53 17.92
CA ASN A 870 7.77 -4.21 18.87
C ASN A 870 6.52 -5.10 18.75
N PRO A 871 5.91 -5.29 17.55
CA PRO A 871 4.77 -6.20 17.42
C PRO A 871 5.13 -7.67 17.70
N ASN A 872 6.32 -8.13 17.36
CA ASN A 872 6.79 -9.48 17.68
C ASN A 872 6.90 -9.70 19.20
N TRP A 873 7.50 -8.75 19.92
CA TRP A 873 7.56 -8.78 21.39
C TRP A 873 6.18 -8.79 22.04
N GLY A 874 5.26 -7.96 21.53
CA GLY A 874 3.86 -7.94 21.98
C GLY A 874 3.18 -9.29 21.76
N THR A 875 3.38 -9.88 20.58
CA THR A 875 2.82 -11.19 20.22
C THR A 875 3.31 -12.30 21.16
N LEU A 876 4.61 -12.34 21.45
CA LEU A 876 5.20 -13.31 22.38
C LEU A 876 4.62 -13.16 23.79
N ASN A 877 4.53 -11.93 24.30
CA ASN A 877 3.98 -11.67 25.64
C ASN A 877 2.51 -12.12 25.77
N ILE A 878 1.69 -11.94 24.73
CA ILE A 878 0.30 -12.40 24.71
C ILE A 878 0.24 -13.94 24.76
N HIS A 879 1.06 -14.64 23.96
CA HIS A 879 1.13 -16.10 23.99
C HIS A 879 1.63 -16.66 25.33
N LEU A 880 2.54 -15.95 25.99
CA LEU A 880 3.10 -16.29 27.30
C LEU A 880 2.22 -15.85 28.48
N GLU A 881 0.97 -15.45 28.21
CA GLU A 881 -0.03 -15.07 29.22
C GLU A 881 0.42 -13.90 30.11
N GLN A 882 1.26 -13.02 29.54
CA GLN A 882 1.63 -11.75 30.16
C GLN A 882 0.52 -10.71 29.92
N ASN A 883 0.68 -9.51 30.49
CA ASN A 883 -0.34 -8.47 30.41
C ASN A 883 -0.61 -8.05 28.94
N VAL A 884 -1.81 -8.39 28.44
CA VAL A 884 -2.24 -8.12 27.05
C VAL A 884 -2.22 -6.63 26.72
N THR A 885 -2.69 -5.78 27.63
CA THR A 885 -2.70 -4.32 27.43
C THR A 885 -1.28 -3.77 27.26
N ASN A 886 -0.35 -4.20 28.11
CA ASN A 886 1.05 -3.80 27.99
C ASN A 886 1.65 -4.26 26.65
N ALA A 887 1.43 -5.51 26.28
CA ALA A 887 1.90 -6.07 25.01
C ALA A 887 1.39 -5.28 23.79
N ILE A 888 0.11 -4.92 23.78
CA ILE A 888 -0.49 -4.07 22.73
C ILE A 888 0.14 -2.67 22.74
N ASN A 889 0.38 -2.08 23.92
CA ASN A 889 0.97 -0.76 24.03
C ASN A 889 2.41 -0.70 23.50
N VAL A 890 3.21 -1.76 23.73
CA VAL A 890 4.57 -1.85 23.15
C VAL A 890 4.53 -1.91 21.63
N ALA A 891 3.62 -2.72 21.06
CA ALA A 891 3.41 -2.78 19.62
C ALA A 891 2.93 -1.43 19.04
N LYS A 892 2.08 -0.71 19.78
CA LYS A 892 1.53 0.60 19.38
C LYS A 892 2.61 1.64 19.12
N VAL A 893 3.74 1.62 19.84
CA VAL A 893 4.80 2.63 19.74
C VAL A 893 5.32 2.80 18.31
N THR A 894 5.59 1.69 17.60
CA THR A 894 6.08 1.72 16.22
C THR A 894 4.94 1.78 15.21
N LEU A 895 3.86 1.04 15.46
CA LEU A 895 2.72 0.93 14.55
C LEU A 895 1.95 2.25 14.39
N ASP A 896 1.65 2.93 15.50
CA ASP A 896 0.88 4.18 15.47
C ASP A 896 1.69 5.38 14.97
N ARG A 897 3.02 5.26 14.93
CA ARG A 897 3.90 6.30 14.42
C ARG A 897 3.61 6.61 12.95
N TRP A 898 3.51 5.60 12.09
CA TRP A 898 3.18 5.80 10.68
C TRP A 898 1.75 6.30 10.46
N ARG A 899 0.82 5.80 11.28
CA ARG A 899 -0.61 6.15 11.21
C ARG A 899 -0.88 7.59 11.66
N SER A 900 -0.33 8.00 12.79
CA SER A 900 -0.80 9.16 13.55
C SER A 900 0.26 10.22 13.86
N ILE A 901 1.56 9.88 13.78
CA ILE A 901 2.66 10.82 14.04
C ILE A 901 3.23 11.34 12.71
N GLU A 902 3.67 10.43 11.84
CA GLU A 902 4.25 10.75 10.54
C GLU A 902 3.20 10.91 9.43
N ASN A 903 1.97 10.45 9.65
CA ASN A 903 0.87 10.49 8.66
C ASN A 903 1.25 9.90 7.29
N ASP A 904 2.03 8.82 7.30
CA ASP A 904 2.62 8.20 6.10
C ASP A 904 2.44 6.67 6.06
N GLN A 905 1.27 6.21 6.51
CA GLN A 905 0.97 4.78 6.68
C GLN A 905 1.00 3.95 5.39
N TRP A 906 0.84 4.57 4.22
CA TRP A 906 0.99 3.89 2.93
C TRP A 906 2.40 4.03 2.35
N ASN A 907 3.38 4.45 3.13
CA ASN A 907 4.79 4.42 2.78
C ASN A 907 5.66 4.14 4.02
N ALA A 908 5.18 3.23 4.88
CA ALA A 908 5.89 2.83 6.08
C ALA A 908 7.31 2.36 5.76
N ALA A 909 8.29 2.87 6.50
CA ALA A 909 9.67 2.48 6.33
C ALA A 909 9.96 1.14 7.00
N GLY A 910 10.89 0.34 6.46
CA GLY A 910 11.35 -0.88 7.13
C GLY A 910 12.16 -0.61 8.40
N ILE A 911 12.94 0.49 8.40
CA ILE A 911 13.82 0.86 9.51
C ILE A 911 13.66 2.34 9.85
N THR A 912 13.61 2.65 11.15
CA THR A 912 13.64 4.01 11.69
C THR A 912 14.91 4.27 12.50
N GLY A 913 15.29 5.55 12.56
CA GLY A 913 16.49 5.97 13.27
C GLY A 913 16.34 5.81 14.78
N GLY A 914 17.36 5.26 15.43
CA GLY A 914 17.43 5.23 16.90
C GLY A 914 17.98 6.53 17.49
N VAL A 915 18.11 6.56 18.81
CA VAL A 915 18.66 7.73 19.53
C VAL A 915 20.13 7.97 19.18
N GLY A 916 20.49 9.19 18.78
CA GLY A 916 21.86 9.59 18.42
C GLY A 916 22.13 9.64 16.91
N TYR A 917 21.17 9.19 16.10
CA TYR A 917 21.28 9.19 14.63
C TYR A 917 20.95 10.55 13.98
N GLY A 918 20.36 11.51 14.71
CA GLY A 918 19.86 12.77 14.15
C GLY A 918 18.59 12.61 13.28
N LEU A 919 18.00 11.41 13.29
CA LEU A 919 16.76 11.02 12.62
C LEU A 919 15.90 10.16 13.57
N GLU A 920 15.88 10.54 14.85
CA GLU A 920 15.24 9.78 15.91
C GLU A 920 13.75 9.53 15.62
N GLY A 921 13.38 8.26 15.49
CA GLY A 921 12.03 7.83 15.13
C GLY A 921 11.57 8.24 13.73
N GLN A 922 12.44 8.80 12.90
CA GLN A 922 12.12 9.14 11.51
C GLN A 922 12.52 8.00 10.58
N SER A 923 11.96 8.01 9.37
CA SER A 923 12.32 7.09 8.29
C SER A 923 13.84 7.10 8.08
N PHE A 924 14.47 5.97 8.34
CA PHE A 924 15.90 5.82 8.15
C PHE A 924 16.19 5.10 6.86
N MET A 925 15.44 4.03 6.55
CA MET A 925 15.68 3.25 5.35
C MET A 925 14.49 2.43 4.88
N THR A 926 14.47 2.15 3.58
CA THR A 926 13.52 1.30 2.83
C THR A 926 12.11 1.85 2.88
N SER A 927 11.59 2.29 1.74
CA SER A 927 10.24 2.77 1.54
C SER A 927 9.29 1.60 1.24
N HIS A 928 7.98 1.80 1.42
CA HIS A 928 6.97 0.82 1.00
C HIS A 928 7.14 -0.59 1.59
N TYR A 929 7.72 -0.70 2.79
CA TYR A 929 8.25 -1.97 3.29
C TYR A 929 7.25 -2.75 4.16
N GLY A 930 7.45 -4.07 4.27
CA GLY A 930 6.48 -5.00 4.89
C GLY A 930 6.71 -5.39 6.34
N TYR A 931 7.81 -5.01 6.99
CA TYR A 931 8.19 -5.54 8.31
C TYR A 931 7.14 -5.35 9.41
N TYR A 932 6.45 -4.20 9.42
CA TYR A 932 5.39 -3.94 10.40
C TYR A 932 4.19 -4.91 10.25
N MET A 933 4.08 -5.62 9.14
CA MET A 933 3.01 -6.61 8.87
C MET A 933 3.18 -7.89 9.69
N SER A 934 4.32 -8.11 10.35
CA SER A 934 4.45 -9.12 11.40
C SER A 934 3.42 -8.93 12.53
N SER A 935 2.91 -7.71 12.71
CA SER A 935 1.81 -7.41 13.63
C SER A 935 0.53 -8.23 13.38
N TRP A 936 0.33 -8.80 12.18
CA TRP A 936 -0.79 -9.70 11.92
C TRP A 936 -0.76 -10.96 12.81
N TYR A 937 0.41 -11.38 13.31
CA TYR A 937 0.49 -12.50 14.25
C TYR A 937 -0.23 -12.24 15.58
N MET A 938 -0.40 -10.97 15.96
CA MET A 938 -1.13 -10.60 17.18
C MET A 938 -2.59 -11.08 17.15
N ILE A 939 -3.20 -11.23 15.96
CA ILE A 939 -4.56 -11.78 15.84
C ILE A 939 -4.59 -13.23 16.36
N PHE A 940 -3.63 -14.07 15.98
CA PHE A 940 -3.56 -15.45 16.47
C PHE A 940 -3.24 -15.49 17.97
N ALA A 941 -2.39 -14.59 18.46
CA ALA A 941 -2.08 -14.51 19.89
C ALA A 941 -3.30 -14.10 20.73
N LEU A 942 -4.05 -13.09 20.30
CA LEU A 942 -5.25 -12.59 21.00
C LEU A 942 -6.39 -13.60 20.98
N THR A 943 -6.59 -14.28 19.86
CA THR A 943 -7.66 -15.27 19.68
C THR A 943 -7.31 -16.65 20.21
N GLY A 944 -6.02 -16.95 20.37
CA GLY A 944 -5.53 -18.31 20.59
C GLY A 944 -5.97 -19.27 19.48
N GLN A 945 -6.13 -18.77 18.25
CA GLN A 945 -6.58 -19.58 17.12
C GLN A 945 -5.57 -20.69 16.82
N TRP A 946 -6.08 -21.91 16.67
CA TRP A 946 -5.31 -23.08 16.23
C TRP A 946 -6.15 -23.90 15.25
N ALA A 947 -5.55 -24.36 14.16
CA ALA A 947 -6.25 -25.12 13.13
C ALA A 947 -5.44 -26.33 12.65
N SER A 948 -6.15 -27.43 12.38
CA SER A 948 -5.72 -28.54 11.55
C SER A 948 -6.88 -28.91 10.63
N ILE A 949 -6.94 -28.28 9.46
CA ILE A 949 -7.96 -28.50 8.44
C ILE A 949 -7.96 -29.93 7.89
N PRO A 950 -6.81 -30.62 7.68
CA PRO A 950 -6.84 -32.04 7.35
C PRO A 950 -7.62 -32.90 8.35
N ASP A 951 -7.58 -32.55 9.63
CA ASP A 951 -8.30 -33.26 10.70
C ASP A 951 -9.71 -32.67 10.96
N GLY A 952 -10.09 -31.60 10.25
CA GLY A 952 -11.33 -30.86 10.46
C GLY A 952 -11.39 -30.15 11.82
N ILE A 953 -10.27 -29.63 12.33
CA ILE A 953 -10.21 -29.02 13.67
C ILE A 953 -9.94 -27.52 13.58
N LEU A 954 -10.77 -26.72 14.27
CA LEU A 954 -10.57 -25.30 14.52
C LEU A 954 -10.84 -24.99 15.99
N LYS A 955 -9.86 -24.44 16.69
CA LYS A 955 -9.93 -24.14 18.12
C LYS A 955 -9.53 -22.70 18.39
N PHE A 956 -10.09 -22.14 19.45
CA PHE A 956 -9.76 -20.81 19.95
C PHE A 956 -9.55 -20.85 21.46
N ASN A 957 -8.60 -20.04 21.94
CA ASN A 957 -8.37 -19.78 23.35
C ASN A 957 -8.14 -18.28 23.59
N PRO A 958 -9.18 -17.43 23.46
CA PRO A 958 -9.00 -15.98 23.47
C PRO A 958 -8.44 -15.46 24.80
N LYS A 959 -7.49 -14.52 24.72
CA LYS A 959 -6.75 -13.96 25.86
C LYS A 959 -7.45 -12.78 26.53
N VAL A 960 -8.67 -12.46 26.11
CA VAL A 960 -9.53 -11.41 26.66
C VAL A 960 -10.88 -12.02 27.03
N ALA A 961 -11.45 -11.59 28.15
CA ALA A 961 -12.76 -12.04 28.60
C ALA A 961 -13.89 -11.48 27.70
N PRO A 962 -15.01 -12.21 27.52
CA PRO A 962 -16.18 -11.68 26.82
C PRO A 962 -16.75 -10.40 27.47
N PRO A 963 -17.34 -9.48 26.69
CA PRO A 963 -17.64 -9.62 25.27
C PRO A 963 -16.45 -9.31 24.35
N TYR A 964 -16.33 -10.05 23.26
CA TYR A 964 -15.38 -9.76 22.20
C TYR A 964 -15.89 -10.20 20.82
N ARG A 965 -15.33 -9.60 19.77
CA ARG A 965 -15.45 -10.02 18.36
C ARG A 965 -14.07 -9.97 17.71
N TYR A 966 -13.51 -11.08 17.27
CA TYR A 966 -12.18 -11.11 16.65
C TYR A 966 -12.19 -11.70 15.24
N PRO A 967 -11.28 -11.26 14.35
CA PRO A 967 -11.12 -11.86 13.03
C PRO A 967 -10.69 -13.33 13.14
N VAL A 968 -11.20 -14.15 12.22
CA VAL A 968 -10.74 -15.54 11.99
C VAL A 968 -10.07 -15.57 10.63
N LEU A 969 -8.79 -15.98 10.61
CA LEU A 969 -7.96 -15.93 9.41
C LEU A 969 -7.44 -17.32 9.06
N LEU A 970 -7.81 -17.83 7.90
CA LEU A 970 -7.25 -19.04 7.30
C LEU A 970 -7.07 -18.81 5.79
N PRO A 971 -6.20 -19.57 5.11
CA PRO A 971 -6.00 -19.46 3.67
C PRO A 971 -7.29 -19.54 2.82
N GLY A 972 -7.71 -18.40 2.28
CA GLY A 972 -8.93 -18.20 1.49
C GLY A 972 -10.23 -18.20 2.30
N VAL A 973 -10.16 -18.12 3.64
CA VAL A 973 -11.30 -18.09 4.55
C VAL A 973 -11.12 -16.95 5.55
N VAL A 974 -12.11 -16.07 5.63
CA VAL A 974 -12.12 -14.95 6.58
C VAL A 974 -13.47 -14.91 7.27
N GLY A 975 -13.48 -14.75 8.59
CA GLY A 975 -14.69 -14.72 9.40
C GLY A 975 -14.54 -13.91 10.67
N SER A 976 -15.49 -14.05 11.57
CA SER A 976 -15.45 -13.47 12.92
C SER A 976 -15.87 -14.47 13.99
N LEU A 977 -15.10 -14.51 15.07
CA LEU A 977 -15.42 -15.19 16.30
C LEU A 977 -15.97 -14.17 17.31
N GLU A 978 -17.16 -14.42 17.84
CA GLU A 978 -17.81 -13.60 18.85
C GLU A 978 -18.01 -14.39 20.14
N ALA A 979 -17.91 -13.69 21.28
CA ALA A 979 -18.40 -14.20 22.55
C ALA A 979 -19.17 -13.12 23.31
N GLU A 980 -20.28 -13.52 23.94
CA GLU A 980 -21.16 -12.65 24.73
C GLU A 980 -21.49 -13.30 26.08
N ASN A 981 -21.63 -12.48 27.12
CA ASN A 981 -22.10 -12.94 28.43
C ASN A 981 -23.63 -13.05 28.43
N LEU A 982 -24.15 -14.23 28.75
CA LEU A 982 -25.57 -14.48 28.95
C LEU A 982 -25.94 -14.40 30.44
N LEU A 983 -27.26 -14.44 30.72
CA LEU A 983 -27.78 -14.61 32.07
C LEU A 983 -27.26 -15.90 32.72
N ALA A 984 -27.20 -15.89 34.05
CA ALA A 984 -26.69 -17.01 34.87
C ALA A 984 -25.22 -17.39 34.63
N GLY A 985 -24.40 -16.48 34.09
CA GLY A 985 -22.95 -16.67 33.95
C GLY A 985 -22.53 -17.57 32.78
N LYS A 986 -23.45 -17.93 31.88
CA LYS A 986 -23.13 -18.65 30.65
C LYS A 986 -22.49 -17.72 29.62
N ILE A 987 -21.64 -18.27 28.77
CA ILE A 987 -21.04 -17.55 27.64
C ILE A 987 -21.62 -18.14 26.35
N GLN A 988 -22.10 -17.28 25.46
CA GLN A 988 -22.48 -17.66 24.11
C GLN A 988 -21.32 -17.36 23.15
N TYR A 989 -20.96 -18.34 22.34
CA TYR A 989 -19.97 -18.22 21.27
C TYR A 989 -20.69 -18.22 19.93
N SER A 990 -20.19 -17.43 18.98
CA SER A 990 -20.61 -17.51 17.58
C SER A 990 -19.43 -17.46 16.63
N LEU A 991 -19.49 -18.23 15.55
CA LEU A 991 -18.56 -18.17 14.43
C LEU A 991 -19.35 -17.83 13.17
N GLU A 992 -18.96 -16.76 12.49
CA GLU A 992 -19.54 -16.34 11.21
C GLU A 992 -18.45 -16.34 10.14
N LEU A 993 -18.73 -16.94 8.99
CA LEU A 993 -17.81 -16.87 7.84
C LEU A 993 -18.25 -15.76 6.89
N HIS A 994 -17.33 -14.87 6.54
CA HIS A 994 -17.58 -13.82 5.55
C HIS A 994 -17.08 -14.25 4.16
N PHE A 995 -16.01 -15.04 4.10
CA PHE A 995 -15.41 -15.55 2.88
C PHE A 995 -14.99 -17.02 3.04
N GLY A 996 -15.06 -17.76 1.93
CA GLY A 996 -14.60 -19.15 1.86
C GLY A 996 -15.59 -20.16 2.46
N GLN A 997 -15.09 -21.35 2.77
CA GLN A 997 -15.85 -22.43 3.38
C GLN A 997 -14.93 -23.28 4.26
N LEU A 998 -15.51 -23.92 5.28
CA LEU A 998 -14.83 -24.83 6.19
C LEU A 998 -15.68 -26.08 6.42
N GLU A 999 -15.02 -27.23 6.50
CA GLU A 999 -15.61 -28.49 6.96
C GLU A 999 -14.89 -28.89 8.24
N LEU A 1000 -15.62 -28.97 9.35
CA LEU A 1000 -15.06 -29.11 10.69
C LEU A 1000 -15.67 -30.29 11.45
N ASN A 1001 -14.82 -31.23 11.85
CA ASN A 1001 -15.12 -32.29 12.81
C ASN A 1001 -15.17 -31.75 14.25
N THR A 1002 -14.36 -30.73 14.56
CA THR A 1002 -14.27 -30.13 15.89
C THR A 1002 -14.11 -28.62 15.78
N LEU A 1003 -15.07 -27.90 16.33
CA LEU A 1003 -15.00 -26.46 16.58
C LEU A 1003 -15.09 -26.23 18.09
N SER A 1004 -14.19 -25.47 18.69
CA SER A 1004 -14.27 -25.15 20.12
C SER A 1004 -13.67 -23.81 20.51
N VAL A 1005 -14.22 -23.18 21.54
CA VAL A 1005 -13.67 -21.96 22.17
C VAL A 1005 -13.50 -22.22 23.66
N ASN A 1006 -12.31 -22.00 24.21
CA ASN A 1006 -11.99 -22.28 25.62
C ASN A 1006 -12.39 -23.70 26.08
N GLY A 1007 -12.24 -24.69 25.18
CA GLY A 1007 -12.63 -26.08 25.43
C GLY A 1007 -14.13 -26.38 25.31
N VAL A 1008 -14.99 -25.37 25.12
CA VAL A 1008 -16.43 -25.56 24.88
C VAL A 1008 -16.65 -25.93 23.42
N VAL A 1009 -17.04 -27.19 23.18
CA VAL A 1009 -17.18 -27.79 21.84
C VAL A 1009 -18.54 -27.45 21.22
N TYR A 1010 -18.53 -27.09 19.94
CA TYR A 1010 -19.73 -26.95 19.13
C TYR A 1010 -20.45 -28.31 19.00
N PRO A 1011 -21.76 -28.43 19.24
CA PRO A 1011 -22.44 -29.73 19.38
C PRO A 1011 -22.43 -30.63 18.15
N SER A 1012 -22.24 -30.09 16.94
CA SER A 1012 -22.20 -30.89 15.71
C SER A 1012 -20.79 -31.39 15.43
N SER A 1013 -20.64 -32.71 15.27
CA SER A 1013 -19.57 -33.25 14.46
C SER A 1013 -19.89 -33.02 12.98
N ASN A 1014 -18.90 -32.69 12.16
CA ASN A 1014 -19.00 -32.45 10.71
C ASN A 1014 -19.80 -31.19 10.31
N ALA A 1015 -19.49 -30.05 10.93
CA ALA A 1015 -20.05 -28.76 10.56
C ALA A 1015 -19.49 -28.28 9.21
N LEU A 1016 -20.36 -28.14 8.20
CA LEU A 1016 -20.04 -27.45 6.95
C LEU A 1016 -20.48 -25.99 7.05
N LEU A 1017 -19.52 -25.08 7.06
CA LEU A 1017 -19.73 -23.64 7.09
C LEU A 1017 -19.34 -23.02 5.75
N ARG A 1018 -20.21 -22.20 5.19
CA ARG A 1018 -19.97 -21.43 3.97
C ARG A 1018 -20.04 -19.94 4.28
N ALA A 1019 -19.50 -19.13 3.38
CA ALA A 1019 -19.63 -17.68 3.48
C ALA A 1019 -21.11 -17.27 3.62
N GLY A 1020 -21.42 -16.54 4.69
CA GLY A 1020 -22.75 -16.12 5.11
C GLY A 1020 -23.34 -16.95 6.25
N ASP A 1021 -22.78 -18.13 6.53
CA ASP A 1021 -23.22 -18.97 7.64
C ASP A 1021 -22.72 -18.43 8.98
N LYS A 1022 -23.60 -18.42 9.97
CA LYS A 1022 -23.30 -18.14 11.38
C LYS A 1022 -23.78 -19.30 12.23
N VAL A 1023 -22.87 -19.86 13.04
CA VAL A 1023 -23.20 -20.87 14.04
C VAL A 1023 -22.99 -20.33 15.45
N THR A 1024 -23.83 -20.76 16.37
CA THR A 1024 -23.84 -20.30 17.77
C THR A 1024 -23.97 -21.47 18.72
N TRP A 1025 -23.23 -21.46 19.83
CA TRP A 1025 -23.33 -22.42 20.92
C TRP A 1025 -22.97 -21.78 22.25
N SER A 1026 -23.20 -22.44 23.38
CA SER A 1026 -22.97 -21.85 24.70
C SER A 1026 -22.18 -22.77 25.62
N SER A 1027 -21.49 -22.19 26.59
CA SER A 1027 -20.98 -22.92 27.75
C SER A 1027 -22.14 -23.51 28.55
N ASN A 1028 -21.93 -24.69 29.13
CA ASN A 1028 -22.92 -25.34 29.98
C ASN A 1028 -23.32 -24.49 31.19
#